data_AF-A0A7C4V2G8-F1
#
_entry.id   AF-A0A7C4V2G8-F1
#
_cell.length_a   1.000
_cell.length_b   1.000
_cell.length_c   1.000
_cell.angle_alpha   90.00
_cell.angle_beta   90.00
_cell.angle_gamma   90.00
#
_symmetry.space_group_name_H-M   'P 1'
#
loop_
_entity.id
_entity.type
_entity.pdbx_description
1 polymer ?
#
loop_
_entity_poly.entity_id
_entity_poly.type
_entity_poly.pdbx_seq_one_letter_code
_entity_poly.pdbx_strand_id
1 'polypeptide(L)'
;MKKRIIITFLVLIMCAMYEVKAGVFDKSINCIIVNCGNDEMWAKVADRVAEIYQVEGYNVGVWDATVFLRNESEVVNKGDVWVIVAGDSLPPASSKPFEKLLQSGKDIVVLSAPIWNDSRLWDGESLLTFEDFARKHRKELFPDRDFIKNIPVDSWRRESNNIGSPASLRYVDNSELFEDEIFPAFQALVIDMKGWDVFTSPALENPFGNGEDVTVFFAKGSGLTNYLTLEWREKDFSRWITSVPLTNSWNYYVLTPEMFNFWEGPPERKGTRFMPENAMQFCFGLTMSHSPIPTGKHSFWIAGLGTQKKNRLHELIMQQRVNLPKLEILYPDYKFYYSNDVKSVRVLGEILPWMDREEIIVPNDLRLIHPRPSAGGYDKTRGWRWAPLLECYGKEDAYRGAMSAVMLYSEGKFKGSVIISFAVHQPQWYLENSTLELIKTLARRIKNRIYFLDTGTEFYTYFPEQDIKVGSNVVNLSSVPRENVKVEISLYDRGNRTLLSNKTFVKDKLNPSEVWNLNESLGSTNLSRELVVESKLFINEELLEQVSHNVNVWTPKEKKEYITIQDGDFIYRGKRWCPYGVNYMPSSGIGTEDGAYFEFWLGKRSYDPKVIQRDLERIVMMGMNSISVFLHYPSMLDQNLLDLLYRADKLGLKVNLSLRPGTPFDFEWEKIKEMIEFYRLPEHDEIFAYDLAWEPMFPGHEGRKRWDVEWEKWVINRYGSIENAEVDWKYSIPRDSEGKVTNPSDEQLMKEGEWRVMVCAYRRFLDTLLYKYYNRARKLVRSIDNVHAVSFRMTEACNPTNSNANPLPYDWYYLACAVDILEPEGYGRIGNWEVIKPAIFQVQYGRLCNPEIPLIWAEMGFNVFRTEKRQFEIALDTQARFYQDFLRMVLESSSDGIYFWWYPGGYRVNEKSDFGIINPDGTFRPVSRVILENSDIFGKQELKEPDTYIEIDRDETSRGIAGIYEKVKDDFWRVWDSGKVPGLKTAGTNSTSANCPLIAVGNTEYRGSNPLKYLDSFFDVVRIKKGNGESVDVEEYDGVVELSEQELQNSSLFFEITNLGEALWLSSSGGGDKEGCVYLVLSGLVNDRLPINSDVKKGGTISFTIPLPNRYGQINVCLESYGRARFGEKRSILIKERINE
;
A
#
# COMPACT_ATOMS: atom_id res chain seq x y z
N MET A 1 12.21 81.97 -15.15
CA MET A 1 11.03 81.73 -14.27
C MET A 1 9.94 80.86 -14.91
N LYS A 2 9.53 81.07 -16.18
CA LYS A 2 8.47 80.27 -16.84
C LYS A 2 8.77 78.78 -17.09
N LYS A 3 10.03 78.34 -17.20
CA LYS A 3 10.40 76.92 -17.40
C LYS A 3 10.31 76.04 -16.14
N ARG A 4 10.48 76.60 -14.93
CA ARG A 4 10.36 75.84 -13.68
C ARG A 4 8.90 75.57 -13.30
N ILE A 5 7.99 76.50 -13.58
CA ILE A 5 6.56 76.34 -13.29
C ILE A 5 5.93 75.27 -14.18
N ILE A 6 6.32 75.17 -15.46
CA ILE A 6 5.79 74.16 -16.39
C ILE A 6 6.26 72.74 -16.01
N ILE A 7 7.50 72.57 -15.54
CA ILE A 7 8.02 71.27 -15.11
C ILE A 7 7.36 70.81 -13.80
N THR A 8 7.14 71.72 -12.85
CA THR A 8 6.42 71.39 -11.61
C THR A 8 4.95 71.06 -11.86
N PHE A 9 4.30 71.73 -12.83
CA PHE A 9 2.91 71.44 -13.20
C PHE A 9 2.76 70.12 -13.97
N LEU A 10 3.73 69.75 -14.82
CA LEU A 10 3.78 68.45 -15.50
C LEU A 10 4.08 67.29 -14.55
N VAL A 11 4.92 67.49 -13.53
CA VAL A 11 5.18 66.49 -12.48
C VAL A 11 3.95 66.30 -11.59
N LEU A 12 3.23 67.38 -11.23
CA LEU A 12 1.97 67.29 -10.48
C LEU A 12 0.84 66.62 -11.29
N ILE A 13 0.75 66.87 -12.60
CA ILE A 13 -0.22 66.17 -13.47
C ILE A 13 0.18 64.71 -13.69
N MET A 14 1.47 64.36 -13.80
CA MET A 14 1.91 62.96 -13.84
C MET A 14 1.66 62.24 -12.51
N CYS A 15 1.90 62.87 -11.36
CA CYS A 15 1.57 62.30 -10.05
C CYS A 15 0.06 62.12 -9.86
N ALA A 16 -0.75 63.11 -10.27
CA ALA A 16 -2.21 63.00 -10.22
C ALA A 16 -2.78 61.98 -11.22
N MET A 17 -2.16 61.81 -12.41
CA MET A 17 -2.55 60.75 -13.35
C MET A 17 -2.09 59.35 -12.93
N TYR A 18 -1.02 59.24 -12.14
CA TYR A 18 -0.62 57.97 -11.51
C TYR A 18 -1.57 57.60 -10.37
N GLU A 19 -2.00 58.59 -9.55
CA GLU A 19 -2.99 58.37 -8.49
C GLU A 19 -4.40 58.05 -9.05
N VAL A 20 -4.78 58.61 -10.20
CA VAL A 20 -6.12 58.37 -10.79
C VAL A 20 -6.23 57.02 -11.53
N LYS A 21 -5.10 56.38 -11.92
CA LYS A 21 -5.11 54.98 -12.39
C LYS A 21 -4.99 53.93 -11.27
N ALA A 22 -4.66 54.35 -10.05
CA ALA A 22 -4.65 53.50 -8.84
C ALA A 22 -6.02 53.45 -8.13
N GLY A 23 -7.09 53.82 -8.83
CA GLY A 23 -8.44 53.99 -8.29
C GLY A 23 -9.30 52.73 -8.25
N VAL A 24 -8.88 51.71 -7.52
CA VAL A 24 -9.79 50.86 -6.72
C VAL A 24 -9.11 50.74 -5.36
N PHE A 25 -9.72 51.32 -4.33
CA PHE A 25 -9.25 51.20 -2.95
C PHE A 25 -9.18 49.72 -2.56
N ASP A 26 -8.02 49.09 -2.73
CA ASP A 26 -7.79 47.77 -2.16
C ASP A 26 -7.66 47.98 -0.64
N LYS A 27 -8.60 47.41 0.10
CA LYS A 27 -8.67 47.49 1.56
C LYS A 27 -7.28 47.15 2.11
N SER A 28 -6.72 47.98 3.00
CA SER A 28 -5.38 47.71 3.58
C SER A 28 -5.34 46.30 4.17
N ILE A 29 -4.52 45.41 3.59
CA ILE A 29 -4.43 44.01 4.03
C ILE A 29 -3.74 43.98 5.39
N ASN A 30 -4.41 43.43 6.40
CA ASN A 30 -3.85 43.33 7.74
C ASN A 30 -2.95 42.09 7.82
N CYS A 31 -1.69 42.28 8.22
CA CYS A 31 -0.77 41.20 8.50
C CYS A 31 -0.46 41.13 10.00
N ILE A 32 -0.62 39.95 10.61
CA ILE A 32 -0.22 39.73 12.00
C ILE A 32 0.99 38.81 12.03
N ILE A 33 2.07 39.28 12.64
CA ILE A 33 3.28 38.51 12.89
C ILE A 33 3.19 37.99 14.33
N VAL A 34 3.24 36.68 14.50
CA VAL A 34 3.26 36.03 15.81
C VAL A 34 4.67 35.51 16.07
N ASN A 35 5.39 36.17 16.96
CA ASN A 35 6.70 35.70 17.42
C ASN A 35 6.51 34.66 18.53
N CYS A 36 6.85 33.41 18.25
CA CYS A 36 6.78 32.30 19.20
C CYS A 36 8.15 32.00 19.85
N GLY A 37 9.21 32.64 19.35
CA GLY A 37 10.58 32.43 19.83
C GLY A 37 10.80 33.13 21.18
N ASN A 38 11.61 32.51 22.02
CA ASN A 38 11.95 33.05 23.34
C ASN A 38 13.36 33.69 23.37
N ASP A 39 14.06 33.74 22.23
CA ASP A 39 15.39 34.32 22.11
C ASP A 39 15.42 35.62 21.30
N GLU A 40 16.50 36.39 21.48
CA GLU A 40 16.69 37.71 20.86
C GLU A 40 16.81 37.62 19.33
N MET A 41 17.27 36.50 18.78
CA MET A 41 17.47 36.34 17.34
C MET A 41 16.14 36.17 16.61
N TRP A 42 15.21 35.38 17.13
CA TRP A 42 13.86 35.29 16.57
C TRP A 42 13.08 36.60 16.69
N ALA A 43 13.30 37.38 17.76
CA ALA A 43 12.75 38.73 17.85
C ALA A 43 13.24 39.63 16.69
N LYS A 44 14.56 39.61 16.39
CA LYS A 44 15.12 40.34 15.23
C LYS A 44 14.54 39.87 13.89
N VAL A 45 14.31 38.57 13.73
CA VAL A 45 13.65 38.03 12.54
C VAL A 45 12.21 38.57 12.43
N ALA A 46 11.45 38.56 13.52
CA ALA A 46 10.09 39.08 13.54
C ALA A 46 10.04 40.58 13.19
N ASP A 47 10.94 41.39 13.75
CA ASP A 47 11.06 42.82 13.45
C ASP A 47 11.38 43.05 11.96
N ARG A 48 12.35 42.31 11.41
CA ARG A 48 12.76 42.48 10.02
C ARG A 48 11.67 42.03 9.04
N VAL A 49 10.95 40.96 9.35
CA VAL A 49 9.79 40.53 8.57
C VAL A 49 8.66 41.56 8.68
N ALA A 50 8.44 42.17 9.85
CA ALA A 50 7.48 43.25 10.01
C ALA A 50 7.79 44.44 9.11
N GLU A 51 9.05 44.88 9.08
CA GLU A 51 9.51 45.94 8.19
C GLU A 51 9.26 45.59 6.72
N ILE A 52 9.55 44.36 6.29
CA ILE A 52 9.30 43.91 4.91
C ILE A 52 7.81 44.03 4.56
N TYR A 53 6.93 43.48 5.40
CA TYR A 53 5.49 43.54 5.13
C TYR A 53 4.96 44.98 5.16
N GLN A 54 5.48 45.85 6.05
CA GLN A 54 5.13 47.28 6.06
C GLN A 54 5.56 47.97 4.76
N VAL A 55 6.79 47.74 4.30
CA VAL A 55 7.32 48.31 3.05
C VAL A 55 6.51 47.84 1.85
N GLU A 56 6.08 46.58 1.85
CA GLU A 56 5.22 46.04 0.80
C GLU A 56 3.76 46.50 0.93
N GLY A 57 3.44 47.36 1.90
CA GLY A 57 2.14 48.04 2.03
C GLY A 57 1.07 47.20 2.74
N TYR A 58 1.46 46.40 3.73
CA TYR A 58 0.56 45.75 4.68
C TYR A 58 0.39 46.62 5.94
N ASN A 59 -0.77 46.53 6.58
CA ASN A 59 -0.95 47.04 7.94
C ASN A 59 -0.49 45.96 8.93
N VAL A 60 0.66 46.16 9.58
CA VAL A 60 1.34 45.11 10.35
C VAL A 60 1.12 45.27 11.86
N GLY A 61 0.67 44.19 12.51
CA GLY A 61 0.70 44.03 13.97
C GLY A 61 1.65 42.92 14.39
N VAL A 62 2.37 43.10 15.50
CA VAL A 62 3.28 42.08 16.05
C VAL A 62 2.75 41.61 17.40
N TRP A 63 2.53 40.30 17.51
CA TRP A 63 2.00 39.61 18.69
C TRP A 63 3.02 38.58 19.18
N ASP A 64 2.96 38.25 20.47
CA ASP A 64 3.59 37.05 21.00
C ASP A 64 2.59 35.88 21.02
N ALA A 65 3.09 34.68 21.30
CA ALA A 65 2.25 33.48 21.40
C ALA A 65 1.14 33.58 22.46
N THR A 66 1.37 34.30 23.57
CA THR A 66 0.36 34.47 24.64
C THR A 66 -0.77 35.40 24.19
N VAL A 67 -0.46 36.50 23.50
CA VAL A 67 -1.44 37.39 22.89
C VAL A 67 -2.26 36.64 21.85
N PHE A 68 -1.61 35.80 21.03
CA PHE A 68 -2.31 34.97 20.05
C PHE A 68 -3.33 34.02 20.71
N LEU A 69 -2.94 33.32 21.78
CA LEU A 69 -3.81 32.40 22.51
C LEU A 69 -4.96 33.12 23.23
N ARG A 70 -4.72 34.28 23.84
CA ARG A 70 -5.76 35.07 24.54
C ARG A 70 -6.85 35.59 23.60
N ASN A 71 -6.53 35.79 22.32
CA ASN A 71 -7.44 36.35 21.33
C ASN A 71 -8.13 35.27 20.48
N GLU A 72 -8.15 33.99 20.89
CA GLU A 72 -8.66 32.86 20.11
C GLU A 72 -10.00 33.13 19.38
N SER A 73 -10.96 33.78 20.04
CA SER A 73 -12.29 34.05 19.48
C SER A 73 -12.32 35.17 18.44
N GLU A 74 -11.32 36.05 18.42
CA GLU A 74 -11.26 37.22 17.54
C GLU A 74 -10.19 37.12 16.46
N VAL A 75 -9.28 36.11 16.50
CA VAL A 75 -8.11 36.04 15.60
C VAL A 75 -8.49 36.23 14.12
N VAL A 76 -9.56 35.60 13.64
CA VAL A 76 -10.00 35.69 12.23
C VAL A 76 -10.29 37.13 11.78
N ASN A 77 -10.73 37.98 12.69
CA ASN A 77 -11.11 39.37 12.40
C ASN A 77 -9.93 40.35 12.45
N LYS A 78 -8.75 39.91 12.93
CA LYS A 78 -7.60 40.78 13.19
C LYS A 78 -6.58 40.79 12.06
N GLY A 79 -6.52 39.73 11.25
CA GLY A 79 -5.51 39.57 10.21
C GLY A 79 -6.02 38.80 8.99
N ASP A 80 -5.54 39.20 7.82
CA ASP A 80 -5.76 38.53 6.54
C ASP A 80 -4.61 37.58 6.19
N VAL A 81 -3.39 37.96 6.58
CA VAL A 81 -2.16 37.17 6.46
C VAL A 81 -1.53 37.00 7.84
N TRP A 82 -1.15 35.79 8.19
CA TRP A 82 -0.51 35.45 9.46
C TRP A 82 0.90 34.94 9.20
N VAL A 83 1.90 35.55 9.82
CA VAL A 83 3.27 35.06 9.77
C VAL A 83 3.65 34.53 11.14
N ILE A 84 3.92 33.24 11.25
CA ILE A 84 4.39 32.61 12.47
C ILE A 84 5.92 32.53 12.42
N VAL A 85 6.57 33.25 13.32
CA VAL A 85 8.03 33.24 13.48
C VAL A 85 8.39 32.29 14.62
N ALA A 86 9.40 31.44 14.40
CA ALA A 86 9.73 30.31 15.27
C ALA A 86 8.56 29.32 15.43
N GLY A 87 8.04 28.82 14.31
CA GLY A 87 6.88 27.94 14.25
C GLY A 87 7.01 26.64 15.06
N ASP A 88 8.21 26.08 15.17
CA ASP A 88 8.56 24.95 16.02
C ASP A 88 8.27 25.23 17.50
N SER A 89 8.38 26.49 17.91
CA SER A 89 8.05 27.02 19.23
C SER A 89 6.60 27.48 19.36
N LEU A 90 5.76 27.28 18.34
CA LEU A 90 4.33 27.56 18.42
C LEU A 90 3.68 26.55 19.37
N PRO A 91 3.03 26.99 20.47
CA PRO A 91 2.46 26.07 21.45
C PRO A 91 1.31 25.24 20.87
N PRO A 92 1.19 23.93 21.19
CA PRO A 92 0.07 23.08 20.75
C PRO A 92 -1.32 23.64 21.08
N ALA A 93 -1.42 24.49 22.10
CA ALA A 93 -2.64 25.20 22.49
C ALA A 93 -3.21 26.08 21.37
N SER A 94 -2.35 26.50 20.45
CA SER A 94 -2.72 27.33 19.32
C SER A 94 -3.44 26.57 18.20
N SER A 95 -3.53 25.24 18.28
CA SER A 95 -4.15 24.40 17.24
C SER A 95 -5.56 24.85 16.85
N LYS A 96 -6.41 25.16 17.83
CA LYS A 96 -7.77 25.68 17.59
C LYS A 96 -7.81 27.03 16.88
N PRO A 97 -7.17 28.11 17.39
CA PRO A 97 -7.16 29.38 16.67
C PRO A 97 -6.51 29.25 15.29
N PHE A 98 -5.43 28.47 15.16
CA PHE A 98 -4.75 28.21 13.90
C PHE A 98 -5.67 27.53 12.86
N GLU A 99 -6.41 26.50 13.28
CA GLU A 99 -7.37 25.82 12.42
C GLU A 99 -8.53 26.75 12.01
N LYS A 100 -9.04 27.60 12.93
CA LYS A 100 -10.06 28.60 12.60
C LYS A 100 -9.57 29.60 11.54
N LEU A 101 -8.31 30.02 11.60
CA LEU A 101 -7.72 30.89 10.57
C LEU A 101 -7.76 30.21 9.20
N LEU A 102 -7.30 28.96 9.11
CA LEU A 102 -7.31 28.20 7.85
C LEU A 102 -8.72 27.90 7.34
N GLN A 103 -9.67 27.59 8.21
CA GLN A 103 -11.09 27.40 7.83
C GLN A 103 -11.74 28.70 7.33
N SER A 104 -11.19 29.85 7.72
CA SER A 104 -11.69 31.16 7.31
C SER A 104 -11.02 31.70 6.03
N GLY A 105 -10.24 30.88 5.33
CA GLY A 105 -9.60 31.25 4.06
C GLY A 105 -8.41 32.23 4.23
N LYS A 106 -7.79 32.27 5.43
CA LYS A 106 -6.66 33.16 5.73
C LYS A 106 -5.34 32.57 5.27
N ASP A 107 -4.41 33.44 4.86
CA ASP A 107 -3.08 33.01 4.45
C ASP A 107 -2.16 32.87 5.66
N ILE A 108 -1.35 31.81 5.68
CA ILE A 108 -0.40 31.54 6.75
C ILE A 108 0.99 31.31 6.16
N VAL A 109 1.98 32.02 6.68
CA VAL A 109 3.40 31.80 6.43
C VAL A 109 4.04 31.33 7.72
N VAL A 110 4.73 30.20 7.70
CA VAL A 110 5.43 29.66 8.87
C VAL A 110 6.93 29.64 8.61
N LEU A 111 7.68 30.31 9.47
CA LEU A 111 9.14 30.25 9.54
C LEU A 111 9.52 29.28 10.66
N SER A 112 10.39 28.30 10.39
CA SER A 112 10.74 27.20 11.29
C SER A 112 9.62 26.16 11.49
N ALA A 113 9.12 25.54 10.42
CA ALA A 113 8.25 24.34 10.51
C ALA A 113 9.10 23.06 10.70
N PRO A 114 8.57 21.95 11.26
CA PRO A 114 7.19 21.69 11.70
C PRO A 114 6.75 22.47 12.94
N ILE A 115 5.45 22.75 13.03
CA ILE A 115 4.83 23.47 14.16
C ILE A 115 4.42 22.53 15.31
N TRP A 116 4.10 23.10 16.48
CA TRP A 116 3.61 22.38 17.68
C TRP A 116 4.59 21.39 18.30
N ASN A 117 5.88 21.68 18.17
CA ASN A 117 6.95 20.95 18.86
C ASN A 117 7.32 21.56 20.23
N ASP A 118 6.62 22.63 20.64
CA ASP A 118 6.75 23.23 21.95
C ASP A 118 6.13 22.35 23.05
N SER A 119 6.92 22.06 24.08
CA SER A 119 6.51 21.23 25.22
C SER A 119 5.72 21.99 26.29
N ARG A 120 5.63 23.32 26.20
CA ARG A 120 4.93 24.17 27.18
C ARG A 120 3.41 23.98 27.12
N LEU A 121 2.76 24.15 28.26
CA LEU A 121 1.31 24.03 28.43
C LEU A 121 0.65 25.39 28.67
N TRP A 122 -0.44 25.62 27.96
CA TRP A 122 -1.33 26.76 28.18
C TRP A 122 -2.37 26.43 29.24
N ASP A 123 -2.49 27.30 30.24
CA ASP A 123 -3.47 27.15 31.33
C ASP A 123 -4.68 28.09 31.21
N GLY A 124 -4.77 28.87 30.13
CA GLY A 124 -5.81 29.89 29.94
C GLY A 124 -5.32 31.32 30.19
N GLU A 125 -4.16 31.50 30.83
CA GLU A 125 -3.60 32.81 31.17
C GLU A 125 -2.15 32.96 30.72
N SER A 126 -1.35 31.91 30.91
CA SER A 126 0.10 31.88 30.72
C SER A 126 0.55 30.55 30.09
N LEU A 127 1.65 30.62 29.34
CA LEU A 127 2.32 29.46 28.77
C LEU A 127 3.44 29.01 29.71
N LEU A 128 3.37 27.79 30.23
CA LEU A 128 4.20 27.30 31.34
C LEU A 128 4.96 26.03 30.94
N THR A 129 6.12 25.77 31.55
CA THR A 129 6.74 24.44 31.52
C THR A 129 5.81 23.41 32.15
N PHE A 130 6.01 22.12 31.89
CA PHE A 130 5.18 21.09 32.51
C PHE A 130 5.30 21.13 34.04
N GLU A 131 6.51 21.34 34.55
CA GLU A 131 6.82 21.46 35.98
C GLU A 131 6.09 22.66 36.61
N ASP A 132 6.17 23.85 36.00
CA ASP A 132 5.49 25.04 36.52
C ASP A 132 3.98 24.92 36.43
N PHE A 133 3.47 24.31 35.36
CA PHE A 133 2.05 24.01 35.20
C PHE A 133 1.55 23.07 36.31
N ALA A 134 2.27 21.96 36.53
CA ALA A 134 1.94 21.00 37.58
C ALA A 134 1.98 21.65 38.96
N ARG A 135 2.98 22.49 39.24
CA ARG A 135 3.12 23.22 40.52
C ARG A 135 1.97 24.21 40.74
N LYS A 136 1.60 24.98 39.71
CA LYS A 136 0.52 25.99 39.77
C LYS A 136 -0.85 25.34 39.99
N HIS A 137 -1.14 24.25 39.26
CA HIS A 137 -2.47 23.61 39.22
C HIS A 137 -2.54 22.28 39.98
N ARG A 138 -1.67 22.10 40.99
CA ARG A 138 -1.50 20.82 41.67
C ARG A 138 -2.80 20.22 42.21
N LYS A 139 -3.70 21.05 42.75
CA LYS A 139 -4.93 20.58 43.40
C LYS A 139 -5.92 20.02 42.38
N GLU A 140 -5.91 20.59 41.18
CA GLU A 140 -6.80 20.23 40.08
C GLU A 140 -6.31 19.03 39.26
N LEU A 141 -5.03 18.64 39.39
CA LEU A 141 -4.43 17.54 38.64
C LEU A 141 -4.42 16.20 39.37
N PHE A 142 -4.51 16.19 40.70
CA PHE A 142 -4.69 14.91 41.41
C PHE A 142 -6.14 14.45 41.31
N PRO A 143 -6.37 13.13 41.15
CA PRO A 143 -7.72 12.59 41.07
C PRO A 143 -8.48 12.78 42.38
N ASP A 144 -9.80 12.99 42.27
CA ASP A 144 -10.74 12.92 43.39
C ASP A 144 -10.66 11.55 44.10
N ARG A 145 -10.38 10.49 43.32
CA ARG A 145 -10.22 9.11 43.80
C ARG A 145 -8.86 8.54 43.42
N ASP A 146 -7.86 8.76 44.25
CA ASP A 146 -6.49 8.28 44.03
C ASP A 146 -6.35 6.79 44.40
N PHE A 147 -6.20 5.93 43.40
CA PHE A 147 -6.03 4.49 43.57
C PHE A 147 -4.66 4.11 44.13
N ILE A 148 -3.61 4.91 43.90
CA ILE A 148 -2.27 4.62 44.43
C ILE A 148 -2.23 4.92 45.94
N LYS A 149 -2.90 5.98 46.38
CA LYS A 149 -3.04 6.30 47.82
C LYS A 149 -3.92 5.30 48.56
N ASN A 150 -5.02 4.87 47.93
CA ASN A 150 -6.08 4.15 48.63
C ASN A 150 -6.00 2.62 48.49
N ILE A 151 -5.22 2.08 47.53
CA ILE A 151 -5.07 0.65 47.33
C ILE A 151 -3.63 0.23 47.66
N PRO A 152 -3.42 -0.65 48.65
CA PRO A 152 -2.09 -1.17 48.97
C PRO A 152 -1.42 -1.83 47.76
N VAL A 153 -0.12 -1.57 47.55
CA VAL A 153 0.64 -2.13 46.40
C VAL A 153 0.54 -3.65 46.32
N ASP A 154 0.55 -4.35 47.46
CA ASP A 154 0.46 -5.81 47.54
C ASP A 154 -0.92 -6.38 47.14
N SER A 155 -1.94 -5.51 46.99
CA SER A 155 -3.26 -5.91 46.49
C SER A 155 -3.36 -5.91 44.96
N TRP A 156 -2.36 -5.37 44.25
CA TRP A 156 -2.30 -5.41 42.80
C TRP A 156 -1.76 -6.75 42.33
N ARG A 157 -2.49 -7.41 41.44
CA ARG A 157 -2.11 -8.73 40.93
C ARG A 157 -1.41 -8.58 39.58
N ARG A 158 -0.23 -9.19 39.43
CA ARG A 158 0.44 -9.31 38.14
C ARG A 158 -0.24 -10.38 37.26
N GLU A 159 -0.43 -10.05 36.00
CA GLU A 159 -0.86 -10.95 34.93
C GLU A 159 0.15 -10.83 33.77
N SER A 160 0.62 -11.94 33.20
CA SER A 160 1.57 -11.94 32.08
C SER A 160 1.52 -13.26 31.30
N ASN A 161 1.83 -13.22 30.00
CA ASN A 161 2.11 -14.44 29.22
C ASN A 161 3.45 -15.11 29.60
N ASN A 162 4.32 -14.42 30.34
CA ASN A 162 5.60 -14.94 30.81
C ASN A 162 5.75 -14.76 32.33
N ILE A 163 4.86 -15.38 33.10
CA ILE A 163 4.79 -15.23 34.56
C ILE A 163 6.10 -15.66 35.28
N GLY A 164 6.91 -16.51 34.65
CA GLY A 164 8.21 -16.94 35.18
C GLY A 164 9.33 -15.88 35.10
N SER A 165 9.17 -14.87 34.24
CA SER A 165 10.09 -13.72 34.18
C SER A 165 9.92 -12.84 35.41
N PRO A 166 11.00 -12.40 36.09
CA PRO A 166 10.86 -11.51 37.24
C PRO A 166 10.26 -10.15 36.86
N ALA A 167 9.23 -9.73 37.58
CA ALA A 167 8.77 -8.36 37.60
C ALA A 167 8.36 -7.94 39.02
N SER A 168 8.43 -6.65 39.30
CA SER A 168 8.06 -6.09 40.60
C SER A 168 7.27 -4.80 40.42
N LEU A 169 6.24 -4.63 41.26
CA LEU A 169 5.57 -3.35 41.49
C LEU A 169 5.87 -2.95 42.93
N ARG A 170 6.39 -1.74 43.14
CA ARG A 170 6.69 -1.24 44.48
C ARG A 170 6.29 0.21 44.63
N TYR A 171 5.94 0.57 45.85
CA TYR A 171 5.74 1.95 46.25
C TYR A 171 7.09 2.69 46.30
N VAL A 172 7.12 3.91 45.78
CA VAL A 172 8.26 4.83 45.88
C VAL A 172 7.76 6.23 46.22
N ASP A 173 8.52 6.90 47.09
CA ASP A 173 8.34 8.31 47.40
C ASP A 173 8.85 9.16 46.23
N ASN A 174 7.97 9.97 45.65
CA ASN A 174 8.30 10.83 44.53
C ASN A 174 8.37 12.31 44.97
N SER A 175 9.51 12.94 44.75
CA SER A 175 9.73 14.39 44.93
C SER A 175 10.07 15.10 43.61
N GLU A 176 10.12 14.37 42.50
CA GLU A 176 10.54 14.93 41.21
C GLU A 176 9.49 15.85 40.57
N LEU A 177 8.19 15.65 40.85
CA LEU A 177 7.14 16.56 40.36
C LEU A 177 6.95 17.80 41.24
N PHE A 178 7.23 17.68 42.55
CA PHE A 178 7.02 18.75 43.53
C PHE A 178 8.19 18.76 44.52
N GLU A 179 9.08 19.75 44.40
CA GLU A 179 10.29 19.85 45.23
C GLU A 179 9.99 19.97 46.74
N ASP A 180 8.84 20.55 47.08
CA ASP A 180 8.45 20.85 48.47
C ASP A 180 7.58 19.76 49.13
N GLU A 181 7.22 18.69 48.41
CA GLU A 181 6.29 17.67 48.91
C GLU A 181 6.53 16.28 48.29
N ILE A 182 6.66 15.26 49.14
CA ILE A 182 6.76 13.85 48.71
C ILE A 182 5.36 13.29 48.49
N PHE A 183 5.11 12.67 47.33
CA PHE A 183 3.86 11.98 47.04
C PHE A 183 4.09 10.52 46.59
N PRO A 184 3.10 9.65 46.81
CA PRO A 184 3.15 8.25 46.43
C PRO A 184 3.23 8.06 44.91
N ALA A 185 4.12 7.18 44.46
CA ALA A 185 4.13 6.62 43.12
C ALA A 185 4.35 5.11 43.15
N PHE A 186 3.89 4.41 42.13
CA PHE A 186 4.35 3.06 41.86
C PHE A 186 5.52 3.09 40.89
N GLN A 187 6.53 2.27 41.16
CA GLN A 187 7.56 1.89 40.22
C GLN A 187 7.34 0.43 39.81
N ALA A 188 7.19 0.20 38.51
CA ALA A 188 7.18 -1.11 37.92
C ALA A 188 8.53 -1.41 37.26
N LEU A 189 9.01 -2.64 37.42
CA LEU A 189 10.19 -3.16 36.76
C LEU A 189 9.86 -4.54 36.17
N VAL A 190 10.03 -4.71 34.87
CA VAL A 190 9.88 -5.96 34.13
C VAL A 190 11.25 -6.33 33.56
N ILE A 191 11.81 -7.49 33.91
CA ILE A 191 13.20 -7.84 33.57
C ILE A 191 13.34 -8.36 32.14
N ASP A 192 12.42 -9.21 31.70
CA ASP A 192 12.41 -9.81 30.35
C ASP A 192 10.99 -9.77 29.79
N MET A 193 10.65 -8.65 29.18
CA MET A 193 9.38 -8.39 28.50
C MET A 193 9.30 -9.16 27.19
N LYS A 194 8.28 -10.02 27.07
CA LYS A 194 7.94 -10.78 25.87
C LYS A 194 6.43 -10.90 25.77
N GLY A 195 5.77 -10.25 24.80
CA GLY A 195 4.32 -10.29 24.66
C GLY A 195 3.60 -9.27 25.54
N TRP A 196 3.27 -9.58 26.80
CA TRP A 196 2.58 -8.66 27.72
C TRP A 196 2.83 -8.91 29.22
N ASP A 197 2.81 -7.85 30.02
CA ASP A 197 2.99 -7.88 31.47
C ASP A 197 2.26 -6.68 32.12
N VAL A 198 1.21 -6.96 32.90
CA VAL A 198 0.31 -5.93 33.46
C VAL A 198 0.02 -6.18 34.94
N PHE A 199 -0.34 -5.10 35.64
CA PHE A 199 -0.78 -5.11 37.03
C PHE A 199 -2.25 -4.72 37.09
N THR A 200 -3.06 -5.61 37.66
CA THR A 200 -4.51 -5.49 37.77
C THR A 200 -4.89 -5.12 39.20
N SER A 201 -5.78 -4.14 39.36
CA SER A 201 -6.33 -3.73 40.65
C SER A 201 -7.22 -4.82 41.26
N PRO A 202 -7.45 -4.81 42.58
CA PRO A 202 -8.60 -5.52 43.15
C PRO A 202 -9.91 -4.98 42.54
N ALA A 203 -11.02 -5.69 42.74
CA ALA A 203 -12.34 -5.20 42.37
C ALA A 203 -12.63 -3.87 43.09
N LEU A 204 -12.97 -2.85 42.31
CA LEU A 204 -13.25 -1.49 42.76
C LEU A 204 -14.76 -1.29 42.85
N GLU A 205 -15.23 -0.77 43.97
CA GLU A 205 -16.63 -0.40 44.13
C GLU A 205 -16.87 1.01 43.61
N ASN A 206 -17.68 1.13 42.55
CA ASN A 206 -18.03 2.39 41.89
C ASN A 206 -16.80 3.28 41.62
N PRO A 207 -15.78 2.80 40.87
CA PRO A 207 -14.51 3.51 40.72
C PRO A 207 -14.70 4.95 40.21
N PHE A 208 -15.70 5.20 39.36
CA PHE A 208 -16.13 6.55 38.98
C PHE A 208 -17.27 7.03 39.89
N GLY A 209 -17.06 8.16 40.55
CA GLY A 209 -18.08 8.88 41.31
C GLY A 209 -19.13 9.57 40.45
N ASN A 210 -20.13 10.19 41.09
CA ASN A 210 -21.24 10.85 40.39
C ASN A 210 -20.72 12.04 39.55
N GLY A 211 -20.78 11.90 38.22
CA GLY A 211 -20.29 12.91 37.27
C GLY A 211 -18.78 12.87 37.03
N GLU A 212 -18.06 11.88 37.57
CA GLU A 212 -16.68 11.58 37.17
C GLU A 212 -16.69 10.80 35.85
N ASP A 213 -15.87 11.23 34.90
CA ASP A 213 -15.88 10.70 33.53
C ASP A 213 -14.48 10.58 32.92
N VAL A 214 -13.41 10.93 33.66
CA VAL A 214 -12.04 10.82 33.17
C VAL A 214 -11.16 9.99 34.10
N THR A 215 -10.27 9.20 33.50
CA THR A 215 -9.13 8.59 34.19
C THR A 215 -7.92 9.50 34.05
N VAL A 216 -7.26 9.83 35.15
CA VAL A 216 -6.09 10.69 35.16
C VAL A 216 -4.92 10.03 35.87
N PHE A 217 -3.70 10.39 35.46
CA PHE A 217 -2.47 9.97 36.14
C PHE A 217 -1.26 10.75 35.63
N PHE A 218 -0.20 10.71 36.42
CA PHE A 218 1.14 11.06 35.99
C PHE A 218 1.90 9.79 35.64
N ALA A 219 2.69 9.80 34.56
CA ALA A 219 3.60 8.68 34.26
C ALA A 219 4.89 9.13 33.60
N LYS A 220 5.94 8.33 33.77
CA LYS A 220 7.19 8.38 33.00
C LYS A 220 7.73 6.97 32.78
N GLY A 221 8.53 6.82 31.73
CA GLY A 221 9.27 5.60 31.43
C GLY A 221 10.77 5.77 31.70
N SER A 222 11.53 4.70 31.51
CA SER A 222 13.00 4.76 31.44
C SER A 222 13.50 4.08 30.18
N GLY A 223 14.53 4.65 29.55
CA GLY A 223 15.27 3.98 28.50
C GLY A 223 14.36 3.57 27.34
N LEU A 224 14.09 2.27 27.21
CA LEU A 224 13.27 1.70 26.14
C LEU A 224 11.76 1.70 26.44
N THR A 225 11.33 2.07 27.64
CA THR A 225 9.90 2.12 28.00
C THR A 225 9.27 3.42 27.53
N ASN A 226 8.77 3.45 26.30
CA ASN A 226 8.19 4.64 25.67
C ASN A 226 6.66 4.57 25.50
N TYR A 227 6.00 3.56 26.07
CA TYR A 227 4.54 3.45 26.11
C TYR A 227 4.06 2.79 27.41
N LEU A 228 2.82 3.09 27.76
CA LEU A 228 2.07 2.45 28.85
C LEU A 228 0.71 2.00 28.32
N THR A 229 0.37 0.73 28.53
CA THR A 229 -0.96 0.18 28.23
C THR A 229 -1.85 0.31 29.46
N LEU A 230 -3.11 0.70 29.25
CA LEU A 230 -4.12 0.86 30.29
C LEU A 230 -5.41 0.15 29.87
N GLU A 231 -6.08 -0.50 30.82
CA GLU A 231 -7.30 -1.29 30.58
C GLU A 231 -8.34 -1.03 31.68
N TRP A 232 -9.59 -0.81 31.28
CA TRP A 232 -10.76 -0.92 32.17
C TRP A 232 -11.50 -2.22 31.90
N ARG A 233 -11.84 -2.96 32.96
CA ARG A 233 -12.75 -4.11 32.94
C ARG A 233 -14.07 -3.72 33.56
N GLU A 234 -15.16 -4.05 32.89
CA GLU A 234 -16.52 -3.79 33.34
C GLU A 234 -17.15 -4.99 34.06
N LYS A 235 -18.25 -4.74 34.79
CA LYS A 235 -19.06 -5.76 35.50
C LYS A 235 -19.62 -6.84 34.58
N ASP A 236 -19.79 -6.54 33.29
CA ASP A 236 -20.27 -7.47 32.24
C ASP A 236 -19.13 -8.27 31.58
N PHE A 237 -17.91 -8.19 32.12
CA PHE A 237 -16.68 -8.78 31.58
C PHE A 237 -16.16 -8.15 30.29
N SER A 238 -16.73 -7.03 29.83
CA SER A 238 -16.13 -6.27 28.73
C SER A 238 -14.82 -5.61 29.15
N ARG A 239 -13.87 -5.58 28.21
CA ARG A 239 -12.49 -5.11 28.40
C ARG A 239 -12.22 -4.00 27.39
N TRP A 240 -11.79 -2.85 27.91
CA TRP A 240 -11.58 -1.63 27.14
C TRP A 240 -10.14 -1.18 27.30
N ILE A 241 -9.37 -1.16 26.22
CA ILE A 241 -7.92 -0.98 26.25
C ILE A 241 -7.48 0.28 25.51
N THR A 242 -6.43 0.92 26.01
CA THR A 242 -5.76 2.04 25.34
C THR A 242 -4.26 2.01 25.65
N SER A 243 -3.49 2.86 24.98
CA SER A 243 -2.06 3.01 25.25
C SER A 243 -1.64 4.46 25.06
N VAL A 244 -0.75 4.95 25.93
CA VAL A 244 -0.22 6.31 25.88
C VAL A 244 1.30 6.29 25.71
N PRO A 245 1.89 7.22 24.95
CA PRO A 245 3.34 7.35 24.86
C PRO A 245 3.90 7.89 26.18
N LEU A 246 5.06 7.39 26.60
CA LEU A 246 5.83 7.84 27.77
C LEU A 246 7.11 8.55 27.33
N THR A 247 7.59 9.50 28.14
CA THR A 247 8.94 10.06 28.04
C THR A 247 9.75 9.73 29.30
N ASN A 248 11.04 10.11 29.31
CA ASN A 248 11.88 9.98 30.51
C ASN A 248 11.56 11.02 31.59
N SER A 249 10.71 12.01 31.28
CA SER A 249 10.20 13.00 32.22
C SER A 249 8.75 12.70 32.55
N TRP A 250 8.31 13.15 33.72
CA TRP A 250 6.91 13.01 34.10
C TRP A 250 6.01 13.77 33.12
N ASN A 251 4.88 13.16 32.80
CA ASN A 251 3.80 13.74 32.03
C ASN A 251 2.49 13.49 32.74
N TYR A 252 1.50 14.34 32.47
CA TYR A 252 0.13 14.17 32.94
C TYR A 252 -0.77 13.70 31.80
N TYR A 253 -1.60 12.71 32.08
CA TYR A 253 -2.49 12.07 31.13
C TYR A 253 -3.93 12.20 31.60
N VAL A 254 -4.81 12.49 30.65
CA VAL A 254 -6.26 12.55 30.85
C VAL A 254 -6.89 11.68 29.79
N LEU A 255 -7.60 10.64 30.21
CA LEU A 255 -8.25 9.66 29.33
C LEU A 255 -9.75 9.75 29.51
N THR A 256 -10.47 10.08 28.42
CA THR A 256 -11.93 10.02 28.39
C THR A 256 -12.40 8.61 28.04
N PRO A 257 -13.68 8.27 28.23
CA PRO A 257 -14.15 6.91 27.99
C PRO A 257 -14.03 6.50 26.52
N GLU A 258 -14.15 7.46 25.60
CA GLU A 258 -14.01 7.24 24.15
C GLU A 258 -12.59 6.88 23.73
N MET A 259 -11.58 7.13 24.57
CA MET A 259 -10.19 6.79 24.26
C MET A 259 -9.86 5.30 24.48
N PHE A 260 -10.76 4.55 25.12
CA PHE A 260 -10.61 3.12 25.32
C PHE A 260 -11.36 2.36 24.23
N ASN A 261 -10.65 1.49 23.52
CA ASN A 261 -11.20 0.68 22.45
C ASN A 261 -11.66 -0.67 23.00
N PHE A 262 -12.75 -1.20 22.46
CA PHE A 262 -13.21 -2.55 22.80
C PHE A 262 -12.12 -3.57 22.46
N TRP A 263 -11.72 -4.38 23.42
CA TRP A 263 -10.75 -5.45 23.21
C TRP A 263 -11.44 -6.80 23.17
N GLU A 264 -12.12 -7.17 24.26
CA GLU A 264 -12.76 -8.48 24.43
C GLU A 264 -13.99 -8.31 25.34
N GLY A 265 -14.94 -9.23 25.24
CA GLY A 265 -16.15 -9.20 26.05
C GLY A 265 -17.34 -9.84 25.32
N PRO A 266 -18.56 -9.65 25.85
CA PRO A 266 -19.79 -10.10 25.21
C PRO A 266 -19.94 -9.54 23.77
N PRO A 267 -20.39 -10.33 22.78
CA PRO A 267 -20.49 -9.89 21.37
C PRO A 267 -21.29 -8.59 21.17
N GLU A 268 -22.33 -8.36 21.97
CA GLU A 268 -23.18 -7.17 21.96
C GLU A 268 -22.46 -5.87 22.34
N ARG A 269 -21.28 -5.96 22.99
CA ARG A 269 -20.46 -4.80 23.33
C ARG A 269 -19.54 -4.38 22.17
N LYS A 270 -19.33 -5.23 21.15
CA LYS A 270 -18.50 -4.91 19.98
C LYS A 270 -19.11 -3.73 19.21
N GLY A 271 -18.32 -2.68 18.97
CA GLY A 271 -18.79 -1.44 18.33
C GLY A 271 -19.52 -0.46 19.26
N THR A 272 -19.61 -0.77 20.55
CA THR A 272 -20.09 0.18 21.58
C THR A 272 -18.91 0.93 22.23
N ARG A 273 -19.12 1.55 23.40
CA ARG A 273 -18.09 2.31 24.13
C ARG A 273 -17.97 1.87 25.59
N PHE A 274 -16.82 2.16 26.18
CA PHE A 274 -16.60 2.05 27.62
C PHE A 274 -17.61 2.91 28.40
N MET A 275 -18.21 2.31 29.44
CA MET A 275 -19.22 2.88 30.32
C MET A 275 -18.65 2.99 31.74
N PRO A 276 -18.20 4.18 32.16
CA PRO A 276 -17.60 4.40 33.48
C PRO A 276 -18.42 3.88 34.67
N GLU A 277 -19.75 3.90 34.59
CA GLU A 277 -20.67 3.37 35.59
C GLU A 277 -20.57 1.84 35.81
N ASN A 278 -20.07 1.13 34.79
CA ASN A 278 -19.88 -0.31 34.81
C ASN A 278 -18.44 -0.72 35.13
N ALA A 279 -17.51 0.24 35.24
CA ALA A 279 -16.12 -0.03 35.55
C ALA A 279 -15.99 -0.78 36.89
N MET A 280 -15.12 -1.79 36.91
CA MET A 280 -14.94 -2.70 38.04
C MET A 280 -13.47 -2.91 38.38
N GLN A 281 -12.57 -2.99 37.38
CA GLN A 281 -11.13 -3.15 37.63
C GLN A 281 -10.32 -2.32 36.64
N PHE A 282 -9.18 -1.83 37.11
CA PHE A 282 -8.22 -1.12 36.29
C PHE A 282 -6.93 -1.94 36.16
N CYS A 283 -6.37 -1.97 34.96
CA CYS A 283 -5.06 -2.60 34.71
C CYS A 283 -4.12 -1.58 34.06
N PHE A 284 -2.84 -1.63 34.42
CA PHE A 284 -1.79 -0.90 33.73
C PHE A 284 -0.54 -1.75 33.54
N GLY A 285 0.21 -1.51 32.48
CA GLY A 285 1.48 -2.20 32.24
C GLY A 285 1.93 -2.11 30.80
N LEU A 286 2.47 -3.21 30.28
CA LEU A 286 3.14 -3.26 29.00
C LEU A 286 2.49 -4.33 28.10
N THR A 287 2.17 -3.98 26.86
CA THR A 287 1.67 -4.96 25.86
C THR A 287 2.28 -4.67 24.49
N MET A 288 2.96 -5.65 23.88
CA MET A 288 3.61 -5.47 22.58
C MET A 288 2.61 -5.46 21.40
N SER A 289 1.43 -6.04 21.58
CA SER A 289 0.38 -6.05 20.56
C SER A 289 -0.32 -4.69 20.42
N HIS A 290 -0.33 -3.86 21.46
CA HIS A 290 -0.99 -2.55 21.47
C HIS A 290 -0.02 -1.37 21.63
N SER A 291 1.24 -1.62 21.95
CA SER A 291 2.30 -0.62 22.08
C SER A 291 3.59 -1.08 21.40
N PRO A 292 4.29 -0.22 20.62
CA PRO A 292 5.52 -0.57 19.91
C PRO A 292 6.74 -0.54 20.86
N ILE A 293 6.71 -1.34 21.92
CA ILE A 293 7.81 -1.50 22.87
C ILE A 293 8.68 -2.71 22.47
N PRO A 294 10.02 -2.63 22.60
CA PRO A 294 10.90 -3.77 22.33
C PRO A 294 10.79 -4.85 23.42
N THR A 295 11.42 -6.00 23.18
CA THR A 295 11.62 -7.02 24.21
C THR A 295 12.72 -6.61 25.20
N GLY A 296 12.73 -7.25 26.38
CA GLY A 296 13.80 -7.09 27.37
C GLY A 296 13.39 -6.26 28.59
N LYS A 297 14.34 -5.51 29.16
CA LYS A 297 14.15 -4.85 30.46
C LYS A 297 13.42 -3.52 30.32
N HIS A 298 12.35 -3.35 31.09
CA HIS A 298 11.55 -2.14 31.14
C HIS A 298 11.29 -1.69 32.57
N SER A 299 11.38 -0.38 32.80
CA SER A 299 10.81 0.25 33.99
C SER A 299 9.96 1.46 33.63
N PHE A 300 8.94 1.71 34.45
CA PHE A 300 8.08 2.88 34.38
C PHE A 300 7.57 3.25 35.77
N TRP A 301 7.09 4.47 35.88
CA TRP A 301 6.52 5.03 37.09
C TRP A 301 5.14 5.60 36.78
N ILE A 302 4.22 5.43 37.72
CA ILE A 302 2.88 6.01 37.67
C ILE A 302 2.55 6.62 39.02
N ALA A 303 1.94 7.81 39.03
CA ALA A 303 1.55 8.52 40.24
C ALA A 303 0.19 9.19 40.05
N GLY A 304 -0.54 9.45 41.14
CA GLY A 304 -1.86 10.08 41.10
C GLY A 304 -2.83 9.40 40.14
N LEU A 305 -2.81 8.06 40.07
CA LEU A 305 -3.72 7.30 39.21
C LEU A 305 -5.09 7.25 39.84
N GLY A 306 -6.12 7.66 39.10
CA GLY A 306 -7.48 7.66 39.61
C GLY A 306 -8.51 8.20 38.64
N THR A 307 -9.70 8.47 39.16
CA THR A 307 -10.80 9.10 38.42
C THR A 307 -11.17 10.43 39.04
N GLN A 308 -11.72 11.32 38.21
CA GLN A 308 -12.24 12.60 38.66
C GLN A 308 -13.24 13.19 37.66
N LYS A 309 -13.90 14.28 38.06
CA LYS A 309 -14.75 15.06 37.16
C LYS A 309 -13.91 15.87 36.17
N LYS A 310 -14.24 15.79 34.89
CA LYS A 310 -13.62 16.66 33.87
C LYS A 310 -13.77 18.14 34.22
N ASN A 311 -12.66 18.87 34.11
CA ASN A 311 -12.56 20.29 34.42
C ASN A 311 -11.89 21.05 33.25
N ARG A 312 -11.82 22.39 33.34
CA ARG A 312 -11.26 23.23 32.27
C ARG A 312 -9.79 22.91 31.94
N LEU A 313 -8.97 22.57 32.93
CA LEU A 313 -7.56 22.23 32.69
C LEU A 313 -7.43 20.90 31.94
N HIS A 314 -8.26 19.92 32.26
CA HIS A 314 -8.34 18.68 31.50
C HIS A 314 -8.66 18.93 30.03
N GLU A 315 -9.64 19.79 29.75
CA GLU A 315 -9.98 20.18 28.39
C GLU A 315 -8.81 20.83 27.65
N LEU A 316 -8.07 21.72 28.31
CA LEU A 316 -6.90 22.36 27.74
C LEU A 316 -5.78 21.36 27.44
N ILE A 317 -5.49 20.43 28.36
CA ILE A 317 -4.43 19.42 28.17
C ILE A 317 -4.79 18.47 27.03
N MET A 318 -6.04 17.99 26.99
CA MET A 318 -6.51 17.08 25.93
C MET A 318 -6.45 17.75 24.55
N GLN A 319 -6.83 19.03 24.45
CA GLN A 319 -6.74 19.80 23.21
C GLN A 319 -5.28 19.95 22.74
N GLN A 320 -4.36 20.14 23.68
CA GLN A 320 -2.94 20.37 23.41
C GLN A 320 -2.15 19.10 23.05
N ARG A 321 -2.59 17.92 23.49
CA ARG A 321 -1.78 16.69 23.40
C ARG A 321 -2.38 15.56 22.56
N VAL A 322 -3.69 15.54 22.36
CA VAL A 322 -4.37 14.35 21.79
C VAL A 322 -4.98 14.62 20.41
N ASN A 323 -5.35 15.86 20.09
CA ASN A 323 -6.17 16.18 18.92
C ASN A 323 -5.59 17.27 18.01
N LEU A 324 -4.27 17.28 17.80
CA LEU A 324 -3.65 18.24 16.87
C LEU A 324 -4.06 17.94 15.42
N PRO A 325 -4.50 18.94 14.64
CA PRO A 325 -4.95 18.72 13.27
C PRO A 325 -3.74 18.39 12.39
N LYS A 326 -3.94 17.53 11.39
CA LYS A 326 -2.89 17.14 10.46
C LYS A 326 -2.91 18.12 9.30
N LEU A 327 -1.84 18.88 9.14
CA LEU A 327 -1.71 19.98 8.20
C LEU A 327 -0.56 19.71 7.25
N GLU A 328 -0.88 19.56 5.96
CA GLU A 328 0.12 19.33 4.93
C GLU A 328 1.21 20.41 4.98
N ILE A 329 2.47 20.03 4.74
CA ILE A 329 3.66 20.90 4.83
C ILE A 329 3.92 21.61 6.17
N LEU A 330 3.16 21.31 7.25
CA LEU A 330 3.32 21.94 8.58
C LEU A 330 3.41 20.94 9.74
N TYR A 331 2.55 19.92 9.78
CA TYR A 331 2.45 18.96 10.90
C TYR A 331 1.64 17.71 10.49
N PRO A 332 1.94 16.49 10.96
CA PRO A 332 2.99 16.13 11.93
C PRO A 332 4.39 16.03 11.33
N ASP A 333 5.36 15.79 12.20
CA ASP A 333 6.78 15.64 11.86
C ASP A 333 7.06 14.64 10.72
N TYR A 334 6.24 13.60 10.56
CA TYR A 334 6.40 12.62 9.48
C TYR A 334 6.12 13.17 8.07
N LYS A 335 5.66 14.42 7.94
CA LYS A 335 5.56 15.12 6.64
C LYS A 335 6.91 15.69 6.19
N PHE A 336 7.93 15.58 7.04
CA PHE A 336 9.28 16.07 6.83
C PHE A 336 10.31 14.96 6.99
N TYR A 337 11.49 15.18 6.43
CA TYR A 337 12.66 14.31 6.57
C TYR A 337 13.95 15.13 6.59
N TYR A 338 15.02 14.53 7.11
CA TYR A 338 16.34 15.16 7.13
C TYR A 338 17.16 14.77 5.90
N SER A 339 18.10 15.63 5.50
CA SER A 339 19.14 15.30 4.52
C SER A 339 20.49 15.86 4.98
N ASN A 340 21.53 15.03 4.90
CA ASN A 340 22.91 15.43 5.18
C ASN A 340 23.72 15.71 3.90
N ASP A 341 23.08 15.65 2.73
CA ASP A 341 23.74 15.77 1.42
C ASP A 341 23.38 17.06 0.67
N VAL A 342 22.77 18.05 1.32
CA VAL A 342 22.45 19.33 0.67
C VAL A 342 23.73 20.14 0.43
N LYS A 343 23.94 20.57 -0.83
CA LYS A 343 25.11 21.35 -1.29
C LYS A 343 24.73 22.69 -1.91
N SER A 344 23.55 22.80 -2.49
CA SER A 344 23.01 24.07 -2.99
C SER A 344 21.50 24.14 -2.79
N VAL A 345 20.98 25.36 -2.69
CA VAL A 345 19.55 25.66 -2.61
C VAL A 345 19.22 26.64 -3.73
N ARG A 346 18.15 26.36 -4.48
CA ARG A 346 17.70 27.23 -5.58
C ARG A 346 16.21 27.49 -5.49
N VAL A 347 15.79 28.67 -5.89
CA VAL A 347 14.37 29.00 -6.04
C VAL A 347 13.81 28.24 -7.25
N LEU A 348 12.61 27.66 -7.09
CA LEU A 348 11.85 27.12 -8.22
C LEU A 348 10.87 28.17 -8.76
N GLY A 349 10.99 28.48 -10.04
CA GLY A 349 10.24 29.54 -10.72
C GLY A 349 8.77 29.28 -11.00
N GLU A 350 8.12 28.23 -10.48
CA GLU A 350 6.70 28.01 -10.77
C GLU A 350 5.87 29.21 -10.28
N ILE A 351 5.99 29.54 -8.99
CA ILE A 351 5.24 30.64 -8.35
C ILE A 351 5.98 31.98 -8.37
N LEU A 352 7.31 31.92 -8.48
CA LEU A 352 8.20 33.08 -8.49
C LEU A 352 9.06 33.08 -9.77
N PRO A 353 8.45 33.20 -10.97
CA PRO A 353 9.18 33.03 -12.24
C PRO A 353 10.34 34.02 -12.42
N TRP A 354 10.33 35.17 -11.76
CA TRP A 354 11.41 36.16 -11.82
C TRP A 354 12.62 35.84 -10.92
N MET A 355 12.48 34.90 -9.98
CA MET A 355 13.59 34.41 -9.15
C MET A 355 14.03 33.00 -9.58
N ASP A 356 13.54 32.46 -10.71
CA ASP A 356 13.84 31.08 -11.10
C ASP A 356 15.36 30.83 -11.11
N ARG A 357 15.78 29.73 -10.48
CA ARG A 357 17.19 29.33 -10.33
C ARG A 357 18.07 30.27 -9.50
N GLU A 358 17.53 31.32 -8.86
CA GLU A 358 18.31 32.12 -7.93
C GLU A 358 18.86 31.26 -6.78
N GLU A 359 20.15 31.42 -6.49
CA GLU A 359 20.82 30.66 -5.45
C GLU A 359 20.60 31.28 -4.08
N ILE A 360 20.23 30.43 -3.12
CA ILE A 360 20.05 30.79 -1.72
C ILE A 360 21.14 30.10 -0.89
N ILE A 361 21.61 30.79 0.15
CA ILE A 361 22.59 30.22 1.09
C ILE A 361 22.02 28.93 1.70
N VAL A 362 22.83 27.88 1.76
CA VAL A 362 22.46 26.61 2.37
C VAL A 362 22.43 26.78 3.90
N PRO A 363 21.29 26.56 4.58
CA PRO A 363 21.25 26.57 6.05
C PRO A 363 21.92 25.33 6.65
N ASN A 364 22.40 25.45 7.88
CA ASN A 364 23.03 24.34 8.60
C ASN A 364 22.00 23.39 9.25
N ASP A 365 20.82 23.91 9.59
CA ASP A 365 19.74 23.14 10.23
C ASP A 365 18.45 23.31 9.44
N LEU A 366 18.10 22.27 8.68
CA LEU A 366 16.94 22.23 7.81
C LEU A 366 16.29 20.85 7.81
N ARG A 367 15.00 20.83 7.47
CA ARG A 367 14.28 19.63 7.04
C ARG A 367 13.77 19.83 5.63
N LEU A 368 13.46 18.73 4.97
CA LEU A 368 12.88 18.67 3.64
C LEU A 368 11.46 18.12 3.73
N ILE A 369 10.62 18.53 2.79
CA ILE A 369 9.19 18.26 2.76
C ILE A 369 8.91 17.15 1.75
N HIS A 370 8.05 16.19 2.10
CA HIS A 370 7.60 15.18 1.15
C HIS A 370 6.87 15.83 -0.04
N PRO A 371 7.18 15.43 -1.29
CA PRO A 371 6.59 16.07 -2.46
C PRO A 371 5.10 15.76 -2.58
N ARG A 372 4.37 16.63 -3.28
CA ARG A 372 2.99 16.40 -3.73
C ARG A 372 2.88 16.84 -5.20
N PRO A 373 1.79 16.51 -5.91
CA PRO A 373 1.60 16.91 -7.30
C PRO A 373 1.55 18.43 -7.46
N SER A 374 2.29 18.91 -8.45
CA SER A 374 2.38 20.31 -8.86
C SER A 374 1.17 20.75 -9.71
N ALA A 375 1.21 21.95 -10.30
CA ALA A 375 0.18 22.41 -11.24
C ALA A 375 0.23 21.72 -12.61
N GLY A 376 1.27 20.93 -12.89
CA GLY A 376 1.39 20.28 -14.19
C GLY A 376 0.20 19.39 -14.52
N GLY A 377 -0.27 19.51 -15.77
CA GLY A 377 -1.39 18.79 -16.34
C GLY A 377 -2.74 19.45 -16.04
N TYR A 378 -3.68 19.38 -16.98
CA TYR A 378 -5.03 19.93 -16.85
C TYR A 378 -6.02 18.89 -16.32
N ASP A 379 -7.09 19.38 -15.66
CA ASP A 379 -8.22 18.60 -15.16
C ASP A 379 -7.80 17.48 -14.21
N LYS A 380 -6.97 17.84 -13.21
CA LYS A 380 -6.42 16.86 -12.26
C LYS A 380 -7.31 16.65 -11.04
N THR A 381 -8.51 17.24 -11.05
CA THR A 381 -9.57 17.07 -10.04
C THR A 381 -9.10 17.35 -8.60
N ARG A 382 -8.11 18.24 -8.44
CA ARG A 382 -7.58 18.64 -7.15
C ARG A 382 -8.23 19.94 -6.68
N GLY A 383 -8.87 19.91 -5.51
CA GLY A 383 -9.29 21.10 -4.76
C GLY A 383 -8.14 21.82 -4.02
N TRP A 384 -6.90 21.45 -4.31
CA TRP A 384 -5.67 21.95 -3.68
C TRP A 384 -4.49 21.81 -4.63
N ARG A 385 -3.41 22.52 -4.35
CA ARG A 385 -2.13 22.36 -5.07
C ARG A 385 -0.96 22.53 -4.12
N TRP A 386 0.09 21.76 -4.37
CA TRP A 386 1.41 21.97 -3.81
C TRP A 386 2.36 22.57 -4.84
N ALA A 387 3.31 23.40 -4.39
CA ALA A 387 4.46 23.77 -5.22
C ALA A 387 5.71 23.99 -4.36
N PRO A 388 6.90 23.53 -4.79
CA PRO A 388 8.14 23.89 -4.13
C PRO A 388 8.47 25.37 -4.34
N LEU A 389 9.04 26.01 -3.32
CA LEU A 389 9.62 27.36 -3.42
C LEU A 389 11.14 27.30 -3.43
N LEU A 390 11.72 26.47 -2.55
CA LEU A 390 13.16 26.27 -2.44
C LEU A 390 13.50 24.80 -2.56
N GLU A 391 14.22 24.45 -3.63
CA GLU A 391 14.69 23.11 -3.91
C GLU A 391 16.15 22.94 -3.48
N CYS A 392 16.43 21.80 -2.85
CA CYS A 392 17.74 21.42 -2.36
C CYS A 392 18.38 20.40 -3.30
N TYR A 393 19.66 20.60 -3.60
CA TYR A 393 20.43 19.74 -4.48
C TYR A 393 21.71 19.29 -3.78
N GLY A 394 22.09 18.04 -4.01
CA GLY A 394 23.31 17.42 -3.48
C GLY A 394 24.43 17.34 -4.51
N LYS A 395 25.28 16.33 -4.36
CA LYS A 395 26.37 16.07 -5.32
C LYS A 395 25.80 15.84 -6.74
N GLU A 396 26.52 16.33 -7.76
CA GLU A 396 26.14 16.17 -9.19
C GLU A 396 24.73 16.72 -9.51
N ASP A 397 24.32 17.79 -8.81
CA ASP A 397 22.99 18.40 -8.93
C ASP A 397 21.84 17.39 -8.69
N ALA A 398 22.06 16.36 -7.88
CA ALA A 398 21.02 15.41 -7.50
C ALA A 398 19.97 16.09 -6.61
N TYR A 399 18.71 16.14 -7.06
CA TYR A 399 17.60 16.66 -6.26
C TYR A 399 17.45 15.92 -4.93
N ARG A 400 17.33 16.64 -3.82
CA ARG A 400 17.16 16.10 -2.45
C ARG A 400 15.78 16.33 -1.87
N GLY A 401 15.07 17.36 -2.31
CA GLY A 401 13.77 17.71 -1.76
C GLY A 401 13.52 19.20 -1.78
N ALA A 402 12.40 19.63 -1.21
CA ALA A 402 12.09 21.03 -1.01
C ALA A 402 12.18 21.38 0.47
N MET A 403 12.94 22.42 0.83
CA MET A 403 13.00 22.96 2.21
C MET A 403 11.92 24.02 2.45
N SER A 404 11.31 24.53 1.38
CA SER A 404 10.16 25.41 1.44
C SER A 404 9.17 25.08 0.33
N ALA A 405 7.90 25.12 0.66
CA ALA A 405 6.80 24.84 -0.26
C ALA A 405 5.56 25.66 0.10
N VAL A 406 4.64 25.73 -0.85
CA VAL A 406 3.29 26.26 -0.65
C VAL A 406 2.25 25.16 -0.81
N MET A 407 1.16 25.27 -0.05
CA MET A 407 -0.10 24.59 -0.27
C MET A 407 -1.20 25.63 -0.46
N LEU A 408 -1.98 25.51 -1.52
CA LEU A 408 -3.16 26.35 -1.74
C LEU A 408 -4.41 25.48 -1.81
N TYR A 409 -5.54 26.00 -1.34
CA TYR A 409 -6.82 25.27 -1.23
C TYR A 409 -7.94 26.05 -1.90
N SER A 410 -8.53 25.49 -2.96
CA SER A 410 -9.73 26.03 -3.62
C SER A 410 -11.02 25.39 -3.11
N GLU A 411 -10.92 24.21 -2.50
CA GLU A 411 -12.05 23.44 -1.95
C GLU A 411 -11.69 22.79 -0.60
N GLY A 412 -12.65 22.06 -0.03
CA GLY A 412 -12.47 21.32 1.22
C GLY A 412 -12.41 22.21 2.46
N LYS A 413 -11.90 21.63 3.56
CA LYS A 413 -11.92 22.24 4.91
C LYS A 413 -11.22 23.59 5.00
N PHE A 414 -10.20 23.81 4.16
CA PHE A 414 -9.35 25.01 4.20
C PHE A 414 -9.51 25.89 2.96
N LYS A 415 -10.65 25.78 2.26
CA LYS A 415 -10.98 26.58 1.07
C LYS A 415 -10.65 28.06 1.27
N GLY A 416 -9.94 28.64 0.31
CA GLY A 416 -9.53 30.05 0.33
C GLY A 416 -8.12 30.28 0.88
N SER A 417 -7.53 29.33 1.59
CA SER A 417 -6.27 29.53 2.31
C SER A 417 -5.04 29.21 1.45
N VAL A 418 -3.99 30.01 1.63
CA VAL A 418 -2.62 29.72 1.15
C VAL A 418 -1.71 29.51 2.35
N ILE A 419 -1.01 28.38 2.38
CA ILE A 419 -0.07 28.00 3.43
C ILE A 419 1.33 27.98 2.83
N ILE A 420 2.26 28.71 3.41
CA ILE A 420 3.68 28.68 3.03
C ILE A 420 4.49 28.19 4.22
N SER A 421 5.38 27.23 3.97
CA SER A 421 6.21 26.63 5.01
C SER A 421 7.69 26.79 4.67
N PHE A 422 8.48 27.20 5.66
CA PHE A 422 9.94 27.14 5.63
C PHE A 422 10.42 26.19 6.73
N ALA A 423 11.04 25.08 6.33
CA ALA A 423 11.54 24.07 7.25
C ALA A 423 13.02 24.32 7.61
N VAL A 424 13.31 25.52 8.14
CA VAL A 424 14.66 25.96 8.55
C VAL A 424 14.62 26.41 10.01
N HIS A 425 15.43 25.78 10.86
CA HIS A 425 15.43 26.02 12.31
C HIS A 425 16.51 27.03 12.75
N GLN A 426 17.10 27.77 11.80
CA GLN A 426 18.22 28.68 12.03
C GLN A 426 17.79 30.14 11.85
N PRO A 427 17.59 30.95 12.92
CA PRO A 427 17.12 32.33 12.80
C PRO A 427 18.05 33.24 11.99
N GLN A 428 19.36 33.03 12.04
CA GLN A 428 20.34 33.82 11.29
C GLN A 428 20.12 33.72 9.78
N TRP A 429 19.68 32.56 9.29
CA TRP A 429 19.45 32.34 7.86
C TRP A 429 18.34 33.23 7.30
N TYR A 430 17.34 33.55 8.13
CA TYR A 430 16.25 34.46 7.77
C TYR A 430 16.67 35.93 7.70
N LEU A 431 17.84 36.28 8.23
CA LEU A 431 18.40 37.63 8.19
C LEU A 431 19.36 37.84 7.01
N GLU A 432 19.69 36.79 6.26
CA GLU A 432 20.51 36.88 5.06
C GLU A 432 19.80 37.65 3.95
N ASN A 433 20.53 38.46 3.19
CA ASN A 433 19.95 39.34 2.16
C ASN A 433 19.16 38.57 1.09
N SER A 434 19.66 37.43 0.63
CA SER A 434 18.98 36.57 -0.35
C SER A 434 17.64 36.05 0.19
N THR A 435 17.60 35.68 1.47
CA THR A 435 16.39 35.17 2.13
C THR A 435 15.38 36.28 2.38
N LEU A 436 15.85 37.45 2.81
CA LEU A 436 14.99 38.63 2.99
C LEU A 436 14.34 39.06 1.66
N GLU A 437 15.08 38.99 0.55
CA GLU A 437 14.51 39.36 -0.75
C GLU A 437 13.51 38.32 -1.28
N LEU A 438 13.73 37.03 -0.97
CA LEU A 438 12.73 35.99 -1.19
C LEU A 438 11.44 36.26 -0.38
N ILE A 439 11.56 36.56 0.92
CA ILE A 439 10.40 36.86 1.78
C ILE A 439 9.66 38.09 1.27
N LYS A 440 10.38 39.14 0.89
CA LYS A 440 9.80 40.35 0.31
C LYS A 440 9.06 40.07 -1.00
N THR A 441 9.66 39.28 -1.87
CA THR A 441 9.03 38.82 -3.10
C THR A 441 7.76 38.01 -2.83
N LEU A 442 7.79 37.09 -1.87
CA LEU A 442 6.63 36.30 -1.48
C LEU A 442 5.52 37.17 -0.91
N ALA A 443 5.86 38.17 -0.09
CA ALA A 443 4.88 39.14 0.41
C ALA A 443 4.17 39.86 -0.76
N ARG A 444 4.89 40.25 -1.82
CA ARG A 444 4.24 40.78 -3.04
C ARG A 444 3.33 39.76 -3.70
N ARG A 445 3.81 38.52 -3.88
CA ARG A 445 3.06 37.45 -4.56
C ARG A 445 1.75 37.12 -3.84
N ILE A 446 1.75 37.14 -2.50
CA ILE A 446 0.59 36.89 -1.65
C ILE A 446 -0.51 37.92 -1.90
N LYS A 447 -0.22 39.17 -2.29
CA LYS A 447 -1.27 40.18 -2.53
C LYS A 447 -2.19 39.81 -3.70
N ASN A 448 -1.63 39.25 -4.78
CA ASN A 448 -2.38 39.03 -6.01
C ASN A 448 -3.40 37.86 -5.88
N ARG A 449 -3.15 36.87 -5.01
CA ARG A 449 -3.98 35.69 -4.69
C ARG A 449 -4.70 35.02 -5.87
N ILE A 450 -4.06 35.03 -7.03
CA ILE A 450 -4.51 34.37 -8.26
C ILE A 450 -3.47 33.33 -8.62
N TYR A 451 -3.88 32.09 -8.86
CA TYR A 451 -2.99 30.94 -9.05
C TYR A 451 -3.55 29.96 -10.06
N PHE A 452 -2.68 29.19 -10.71
CA PHE A 452 -3.09 27.92 -11.29
C PHE A 452 -3.37 26.91 -10.17
N LEU A 453 -4.50 26.20 -10.26
CA LEU A 453 -4.70 24.93 -9.55
C LEU A 453 -4.03 23.80 -10.34
N ASP A 454 -4.28 23.80 -11.64
CA ASP A 454 -3.69 22.89 -12.61
C ASP A 454 -3.69 23.54 -14.01
N THR A 455 -2.76 23.13 -14.87
CA THR A 455 -2.58 23.69 -16.22
C THR A 455 -1.69 22.82 -17.11
N GLY A 456 -1.92 22.86 -18.42
CA GLY A 456 -1.16 22.11 -19.41
C GLY A 456 -2.08 21.19 -20.20
N THR A 457 -1.67 19.94 -20.43
CA THR A 457 -2.47 18.95 -21.18
C THR A 457 -3.23 17.99 -20.26
N GLU A 458 -4.35 17.45 -20.76
CA GLU A 458 -5.18 16.48 -20.03
C GLU A 458 -4.41 15.19 -19.69
N PHE A 459 -3.66 14.65 -20.66
CA PHE A 459 -2.78 13.49 -20.47
C PHE A 459 -1.32 13.88 -20.61
N TYR A 460 -0.42 13.09 -20.03
CA TYR A 460 1.03 13.28 -20.17
C TYR A 460 1.62 12.50 -21.35
N THR A 461 0.97 11.39 -21.72
CA THR A 461 1.31 10.60 -22.91
C THR A 461 0.02 10.30 -23.67
N TYR A 462 0.05 10.50 -24.99
CA TYR A 462 -1.08 10.34 -25.91
C TYR A 462 -0.85 9.19 -26.89
N PHE A 463 -1.94 8.57 -27.36
CA PHE A 463 -1.91 7.78 -28.58
C PHE A 463 -1.90 8.70 -29.81
N PRO A 464 -1.34 8.28 -30.97
CA PRO A 464 -1.14 9.16 -32.12
C PRO A 464 -2.43 9.74 -32.71
N GLU A 465 -3.54 9.00 -32.62
CA GLU A 465 -4.84 9.42 -33.12
C GLU A 465 -5.64 10.31 -32.15
N GLN A 466 -5.15 10.53 -30.92
CA GLN A 466 -5.82 11.38 -29.95
C GLN A 466 -5.55 12.87 -30.21
N ASP A 467 -6.58 13.68 -29.97
CA ASP A 467 -6.45 15.14 -29.94
C ASP A 467 -5.78 15.59 -28.65
N ILE A 468 -4.83 16.53 -28.75
CA ILE A 468 -4.22 17.13 -27.56
C ILE A 468 -5.14 18.23 -27.04
N LYS A 469 -5.79 17.97 -25.91
CA LYS A 469 -6.54 18.96 -25.16
C LYS A 469 -5.63 19.69 -24.17
N VAL A 470 -5.63 21.02 -24.25
CA VAL A 470 -4.99 21.89 -23.26
C VAL A 470 -6.02 22.61 -22.42
N GLY A 471 -5.66 22.99 -21.20
CA GLY A 471 -6.52 23.77 -20.34
C GLY A 471 -5.84 24.31 -19.11
N SER A 472 -6.60 25.04 -18.31
CA SER A 472 -6.18 25.52 -16.99
C SER A 472 -7.38 25.66 -16.06
N ASN A 473 -7.16 25.41 -14.78
CA ASN A 473 -8.03 25.85 -13.70
C ASN A 473 -7.34 27.00 -12.96
N VAL A 474 -7.82 28.23 -13.16
CA VAL A 474 -7.29 29.43 -12.49
C VAL A 474 -8.23 29.82 -11.36
N VAL A 475 -7.71 30.00 -10.15
CA VAL A 475 -8.52 30.36 -8.98
C VAL A 475 -8.20 31.77 -8.49
N ASN A 476 -9.23 32.53 -8.16
CA ASN A 476 -9.11 33.78 -7.39
C ASN A 476 -9.42 33.51 -5.91
N LEU A 477 -8.38 33.48 -5.07
CA LEU A 477 -8.51 33.32 -3.62
C LEU A 477 -8.61 34.67 -2.88
N SER A 478 -8.52 35.81 -3.58
CA SER A 478 -8.69 37.13 -2.95
C SER A 478 -10.15 37.43 -2.58
N SER A 479 -10.34 38.42 -1.71
CA SER A 479 -11.66 38.93 -1.35
C SER A 479 -12.24 39.92 -2.36
N VAL A 480 -11.50 40.25 -3.42
CA VAL A 480 -11.89 41.24 -4.44
C VAL A 480 -11.88 40.62 -5.83
N PRO A 481 -12.73 41.08 -6.75
CA PRO A 481 -12.62 40.67 -8.14
C PRO A 481 -11.26 41.09 -8.73
N ARG A 482 -10.71 40.27 -9.62
CA ARG A 482 -9.47 40.57 -10.35
C ARG A 482 -9.80 40.75 -11.82
N GLU A 483 -9.30 41.84 -12.40
CA GLU A 483 -9.57 42.22 -13.78
C GLU A 483 -8.40 41.85 -14.70
N ASN A 484 -8.67 41.69 -15.99
CA ASN A 484 -7.67 41.40 -17.03
C ASN A 484 -6.77 40.20 -16.70
N VAL A 485 -7.37 39.10 -16.24
CA VAL A 485 -6.65 37.85 -15.99
C VAL A 485 -6.40 37.16 -17.34
N LYS A 486 -5.13 36.90 -17.65
CA LYS A 486 -4.73 36.30 -18.93
C LYS A 486 -3.96 35.00 -18.69
N VAL A 487 -4.30 33.97 -19.46
CA VAL A 487 -3.56 32.70 -19.51
C VAL A 487 -3.02 32.49 -20.91
N GLU A 488 -1.74 32.17 -21.03
CA GLU A 488 -1.10 31.77 -22.29
C GLU A 488 -0.63 30.32 -22.16
N ILE A 489 -1.06 29.44 -23.06
CA ILE A 489 -0.63 28.04 -23.13
C ILE A 489 0.06 27.82 -24.47
N SER A 490 1.35 27.50 -24.41
CA SER A 490 2.21 27.26 -25.56
C SER A 490 2.68 25.81 -25.59
N LEU A 491 2.59 25.19 -26.77
CA LEU A 491 3.12 23.85 -27.03
C LEU A 491 4.38 23.98 -27.90
N TYR A 492 5.48 23.42 -27.43
CA TYR A 492 6.78 23.44 -28.11
C TYR A 492 7.22 22.04 -28.49
N ASP A 493 7.93 21.94 -29.61
CA ASP A 493 8.80 20.80 -29.92
C ASP A 493 10.04 20.88 -29.01
N ARG A 494 10.29 19.83 -28.21
CA ARG A 494 11.37 19.83 -27.21
C ARG A 494 12.75 19.94 -27.86
N GLY A 495 12.95 19.30 -29.01
CA GLY A 495 14.28 19.16 -29.61
C GLY A 495 14.85 20.48 -30.13
N ASN A 496 14.02 21.27 -30.82
CA ASN A 496 14.41 22.53 -31.44
C ASN A 496 13.77 23.77 -30.78
N ARG A 497 12.93 23.57 -29.74
CA ARG A 497 12.15 24.60 -29.04
C ARG A 497 11.26 25.44 -29.97
N THR A 498 10.82 24.86 -31.09
CA THR A 498 9.91 25.53 -32.02
C THR A 498 8.51 25.56 -31.42
N LEU A 499 7.92 26.75 -31.37
CA LEU A 499 6.53 26.92 -31.00
C LEU A 499 5.63 26.28 -32.06
N LEU A 500 4.85 25.28 -31.65
CA LEU A 500 3.92 24.56 -32.53
C LEU A 500 2.53 25.18 -32.47
N SER A 501 2.11 25.59 -31.29
CA SER A 501 0.81 26.20 -31.05
C SER A 501 0.88 27.11 -29.82
N ASN A 502 0.09 28.18 -29.83
CA ASN A 502 -0.09 29.07 -28.68
C ASN A 502 -1.54 29.49 -28.59
N LYS A 503 -2.11 29.43 -27.39
CA LYS A 503 -3.48 29.86 -27.09
C LYS A 503 -3.46 30.87 -25.97
N THR A 504 -4.17 31.97 -26.17
CA THR A 504 -4.31 33.05 -25.20
C THR A 504 -5.76 33.17 -24.81
N PHE A 505 -6.02 33.12 -23.51
CA PHE A 505 -7.34 33.27 -22.92
C PHE A 505 -7.34 34.52 -22.05
N VAL A 506 -8.39 35.32 -22.15
CA VAL A 506 -8.56 36.52 -21.34
C VAL A 506 -9.91 36.45 -20.62
N LYS A 507 -9.89 36.74 -19.33
CA LYS A 507 -11.06 36.91 -18.49
C LYS A 507 -11.07 38.33 -17.98
N ASP A 508 -12.04 39.12 -18.45
CA ASP A 508 -12.19 40.52 -18.08
C ASP A 508 -12.30 40.71 -16.56
N LYS A 509 -13.03 39.79 -15.90
CA LYS A 509 -13.26 39.81 -14.46
C LYS A 509 -13.39 38.40 -13.89
N LEU A 510 -12.55 38.06 -12.92
CA LEU A 510 -12.60 36.82 -12.15
C LEU A 510 -13.02 37.13 -10.70
N ASN A 511 -14.18 36.64 -10.28
CA ASN A 511 -14.75 36.98 -8.98
C ASN A 511 -14.06 36.22 -7.82
N PRO A 512 -14.15 36.72 -6.57
CA PRO A 512 -13.68 36.00 -5.40
C PRO A 512 -14.21 34.57 -5.34
N SER A 513 -13.33 33.61 -5.03
CA SER A 513 -13.63 32.17 -4.96
C SER A 513 -14.11 31.53 -6.28
N GLU A 514 -14.11 32.26 -7.40
CA GLU A 514 -14.38 31.70 -8.73
C GLU A 514 -13.16 30.88 -9.19
N VAL A 515 -13.43 29.67 -9.69
CA VAL A 515 -12.47 28.87 -10.45
C VAL A 515 -12.83 29.03 -11.92
N TRP A 516 -11.95 29.67 -12.68
CA TRP A 516 -12.05 29.76 -14.12
C TRP A 516 -11.45 28.50 -14.75
N ASN A 517 -12.34 27.60 -15.16
CA ASN A 517 -12.00 26.48 -16.02
C ASN A 517 -11.98 26.95 -17.48
N LEU A 518 -10.84 26.76 -18.14
CA LEU A 518 -10.69 26.97 -19.57
C LEU A 518 -10.05 25.75 -20.21
N ASN A 519 -10.50 25.42 -21.42
CA ASN A 519 -9.90 24.36 -22.20
C ASN A 519 -10.12 24.59 -23.69
N GLU A 520 -9.22 24.05 -24.49
CA GLU A 520 -9.30 24.06 -25.94
C GLU A 520 -8.62 22.81 -26.50
N SER A 521 -9.13 22.29 -27.61
CA SER A 521 -8.40 21.28 -28.38
C SER A 521 -7.37 21.96 -29.27
N LEU A 522 -6.11 21.51 -29.21
CA LEU A 522 -5.09 21.89 -30.18
C LEU A 522 -5.17 21.03 -31.46
N GLY A 523 -6.13 20.09 -31.53
CA GLY A 523 -6.34 19.16 -32.63
C GLY A 523 -5.39 17.95 -32.61
N SER A 524 -5.62 17.02 -33.53
CA SER A 524 -4.72 15.89 -33.78
C SER A 524 -3.44 16.42 -34.37
N THR A 525 -2.38 16.19 -33.64
CA THR A 525 -1.05 16.58 -34.07
C THR A 525 -0.37 15.27 -34.43
N ASN A 526 -0.11 15.07 -35.71
CA ASN A 526 0.61 13.90 -36.25
C ASN A 526 2.09 14.01 -35.79
N LEU A 527 2.32 13.86 -34.48
CA LEU A 527 3.55 14.25 -33.80
C LEU A 527 4.36 13.01 -33.47
N SER A 528 5.36 12.76 -34.28
CA SER A 528 6.45 11.83 -33.97
C SER A 528 7.51 12.46 -33.04
N ARG A 529 7.12 13.31 -32.07
CA ARG A 529 8.07 14.20 -31.36
C ARG A 529 7.86 14.24 -29.85
N GLU A 530 8.94 14.51 -29.12
CA GLU A 530 8.89 14.90 -27.70
C GLU A 530 8.47 16.36 -27.59
N LEU A 531 7.48 16.67 -26.75
CA LEU A 531 6.89 17.99 -26.65
C LEU A 531 6.98 18.53 -25.22
N VAL A 532 6.87 19.84 -25.10
CA VAL A 532 6.75 20.54 -23.81
C VAL A 532 5.58 21.50 -23.90
N VAL A 533 4.66 21.41 -22.94
CA VAL A 533 3.64 22.44 -22.75
C VAL A 533 4.10 23.40 -21.67
N GLU A 534 3.93 24.69 -21.93
CA GLU A 534 4.23 25.78 -21.01
C GLU A 534 2.99 26.67 -20.86
N SER A 535 2.63 26.97 -19.63
CA SER A 535 1.50 27.82 -19.29
C SER A 535 1.98 29.02 -18.48
N LYS A 536 1.49 30.21 -18.80
CA LYS A 536 1.80 31.47 -18.11
C LYS A 536 0.52 32.17 -17.67
N LEU A 537 0.53 32.69 -16.44
CA LEU A 537 -0.58 33.43 -15.84
C LEU A 537 -0.19 34.89 -15.65
N PHE A 538 -1.05 35.79 -16.10
CA PHE A 538 -0.85 37.22 -16.01
C PHE A 538 -2.05 37.94 -15.40
N ILE A 539 -1.77 39.09 -14.78
CA ILE A 539 -2.77 40.12 -14.42
C ILE A 539 -2.24 41.45 -14.92
N ASN A 540 -3.04 42.20 -15.69
CA ASN A 540 -2.63 43.51 -16.22
C ASN A 540 -1.24 43.49 -16.89
N GLU A 541 -0.95 42.42 -17.66
CA GLU A 541 0.34 42.15 -18.32
C GLU A 541 1.53 41.81 -17.38
N GLU A 542 1.36 41.79 -16.07
CA GLU A 542 2.36 41.30 -15.11
C GLU A 542 2.33 39.77 -15.06
N LEU A 543 3.47 39.12 -15.28
CA LEU A 543 3.62 37.66 -15.15
C LEU A 543 3.61 37.26 -13.68
N LEU A 544 2.66 36.41 -13.30
CA LEU A 544 2.51 35.93 -11.92
C LEU A 544 2.97 34.49 -11.71
N GLU A 545 2.89 33.66 -12.75
CA GLU A 545 3.15 32.23 -12.64
C GLU A 545 3.54 31.62 -13.99
N GLN A 546 4.44 30.63 -13.97
CA GLN A 546 4.84 29.87 -15.15
C GLN A 546 4.99 28.38 -14.81
N VAL A 547 4.25 27.51 -15.49
CA VAL A 547 4.26 26.05 -15.27
C VAL A 547 4.60 25.35 -16.57
N SER A 548 5.40 24.29 -16.52
CA SER A 548 5.65 23.46 -17.69
C SER A 548 5.80 21.98 -17.35
N HIS A 549 5.44 21.13 -18.32
CA HIS A 549 5.68 19.69 -18.27
C HIS A 549 5.84 19.08 -19.66
N ASN A 550 6.42 17.89 -19.71
CA ASN A 550 6.56 17.15 -20.96
C ASN A 550 5.21 16.57 -21.41
N VAL A 551 5.06 16.44 -22.72
CA VAL A 551 3.96 15.73 -23.36
C VAL A 551 4.56 14.75 -24.37
N ASN A 552 4.21 13.48 -24.23
CA ASN A 552 4.74 12.40 -25.06
C ASN A 552 3.65 11.86 -25.98
N VAL A 553 4.09 11.25 -27.08
CA VAL A 553 3.24 10.43 -27.95
C VAL A 553 3.81 9.03 -27.96
N TRP A 554 3.01 8.06 -27.52
CA TRP A 554 3.39 6.65 -27.56
C TRP A 554 3.05 6.07 -28.93
N THR A 555 3.99 5.32 -29.50
CA THR A 555 3.79 4.54 -30.73
C THR A 555 4.36 3.15 -30.49
N PRO A 556 3.70 2.09 -30.98
CA PRO A 556 4.25 0.75 -30.86
C PRO A 556 5.58 0.66 -31.61
N LYS A 557 6.55 -0.04 -31.03
CA LYS A 557 7.84 -0.30 -31.70
C LYS A 557 7.62 -1.13 -32.95
N GLU A 558 8.34 -0.81 -34.03
CA GLU A 558 8.33 -1.61 -35.26
C GLU A 558 8.77 -3.06 -35.00
N LYS A 559 9.78 -3.23 -34.15
CA LYS A 559 10.27 -4.53 -33.68
C LYS A 559 10.07 -4.64 -32.18
N LYS A 560 9.05 -5.41 -31.78
CA LYS A 560 8.75 -5.75 -30.39
C LYS A 560 9.72 -6.80 -29.85
N GLU A 561 10.14 -6.64 -28.62
CA GLU A 561 11.06 -7.51 -27.90
C GLU A 561 10.44 -7.98 -26.58
N TYR A 562 9.54 -8.96 -26.69
CA TYR A 562 8.89 -9.57 -25.53
C TYR A 562 9.84 -10.44 -24.72
N ILE A 563 9.53 -10.57 -23.43
CA ILE A 563 10.07 -11.61 -22.58
C ILE A 563 9.20 -12.85 -22.75
N THR A 564 9.80 -13.97 -23.10
CA THR A 564 9.09 -15.26 -23.27
C THR A 564 9.51 -16.24 -22.18
N ILE A 565 8.69 -17.27 -21.92
CA ILE A 565 9.04 -18.34 -21.00
C ILE A 565 9.47 -19.57 -21.79
N GLN A 566 10.63 -20.13 -21.45
CA GLN A 566 11.16 -21.36 -22.05
C GLN A 566 11.84 -22.18 -20.96
N ASP A 567 11.51 -23.46 -20.86
CA ASP A 567 12.13 -24.42 -19.92
C ASP A 567 12.24 -23.92 -18.47
N GLY A 568 11.19 -23.23 -17.98
CA GLY A 568 11.17 -22.72 -16.60
C GLY A 568 11.86 -21.38 -16.37
N ASP A 569 12.36 -20.73 -17.42
CA ASP A 569 13.10 -19.47 -17.38
C ASP A 569 12.44 -18.35 -18.20
N PHE A 570 12.67 -17.09 -17.79
CA PHE A 570 12.39 -15.95 -18.66
C PHE A 570 13.54 -15.73 -19.64
N ILE A 571 13.20 -15.57 -20.91
CA ILE A 571 14.14 -15.33 -22.01
C ILE A 571 13.89 -13.94 -22.59
N TYR A 572 14.93 -13.11 -22.59
CA TYR A 572 14.95 -11.79 -23.20
C TYR A 572 16.12 -11.67 -24.17
N ARG A 573 15.84 -11.31 -25.44
CA ARG A 573 16.85 -11.23 -26.51
C ARG A 573 17.72 -12.50 -26.64
N GLY A 574 17.09 -13.66 -26.49
CA GLY A 574 17.73 -14.98 -26.61
C GLY A 574 18.64 -15.38 -25.43
N LYS A 575 18.56 -14.68 -24.30
CA LYS A 575 19.30 -15.00 -23.07
C LYS A 575 18.35 -15.09 -21.89
N ARG A 576 18.73 -15.87 -20.87
CA ARG A 576 18.05 -15.84 -19.58
C ARG A 576 18.02 -14.42 -19.04
N TRP A 577 16.88 -14.03 -18.48
CA TRP A 577 16.66 -12.75 -17.83
C TRP A 577 15.96 -13.01 -16.50
N CYS A 578 16.31 -12.24 -15.46
CA CYS A 578 15.69 -12.37 -14.15
C CYS A 578 15.16 -11.00 -13.74
N PRO A 579 13.85 -10.83 -13.46
CA PRO A 579 13.35 -9.58 -12.91
C PRO A 579 14.01 -9.31 -11.55
N TYR A 580 14.72 -8.19 -11.48
CA TYR A 580 15.36 -7.67 -10.29
C TYR A 580 14.81 -6.28 -10.05
N GLY A 581 13.81 -6.19 -9.17
CA GLY A 581 12.95 -5.02 -9.15
C GLY A 581 12.42 -4.64 -7.79
N VAL A 582 11.49 -3.68 -7.81
CA VAL A 582 10.83 -3.15 -6.63
C VAL A 582 9.34 -2.94 -6.90
N ASN A 583 8.53 -3.13 -5.87
CA ASN A 583 7.15 -2.69 -5.86
C ASN A 583 7.10 -1.16 -5.80
N TYR A 584 6.55 -0.56 -6.83
CA TYR A 584 6.62 0.88 -7.04
C TYR A 584 5.26 1.55 -6.86
N MET A 585 5.20 2.49 -5.92
CA MET A 585 4.31 3.64 -5.97
C MET A 585 5.14 4.89 -5.61
N PRO A 586 4.68 6.11 -5.94
CA PRO A 586 5.53 7.29 -5.91
C PRO A 586 5.78 7.79 -4.48
N SER A 587 6.95 8.39 -4.29
CA SER A 587 7.35 9.04 -3.04
C SER A 587 6.41 10.17 -2.57
N SER A 588 5.57 10.71 -3.46
CA SER A 588 4.53 11.68 -3.11
C SER A 588 3.40 11.11 -2.26
N GLY A 589 3.28 9.77 -2.18
CA GLY A 589 2.36 9.08 -1.28
C GLY A 589 2.83 9.00 0.18
N ILE A 590 4.09 9.35 0.49
CA ILE A 590 4.62 9.24 1.85
C ILE A 590 4.14 10.40 2.74
N GLY A 591 3.81 10.08 4.00
CA GLY A 591 3.37 11.05 5.00
C GLY A 591 1.97 11.63 4.80
N THR A 592 1.13 11.00 3.95
CA THR A 592 -0.27 11.38 3.73
C THR A 592 -1.23 10.50 4.51
N GLU A 593 -2.30 11.11 5.03
CA GLU A 593 -3.43 10.42 5.67
C GLU A 593 -4.56 10.13 4.69
N ASP A 594 -4.47 10.64 3.48
CA ASP A 594 -5.48 10.44 2.45
C ASP A 594 -5.25 9.09 1.76
N GLY A 595 -5.96 8.07 2.25
CA GLY A 595 -5.88 6.71 1.73
C GLY A 595 -6.27 6.60 0.25
N ALA A 596 -7.24 7.38 -0.23
CA ALA A 596 -7.65 7.32 -1.64
C ALA A 596 -6.59 7.95 -2.55
N TYR A 597 -6.01 9.09 -2.15
CA TYR A 597 -4.89 9.70 -2.85
C TYR A 597 -3.68 8.74 -2.93
N PHE A 598 -3.38 8.04 -1.83
CA PHE A 598 -2.30 7.07 -1.77
C PHE A 598 -2.57 5.84 -2.65
N GLU A 599 -3.74 5.22 -2.50
CA GLU A 599 -4.09 3.95 -3.17
C GLU A 599 -4.28 4.13 -4.69
N PHE A 600 -5.00 5.18 -5.11
CA PHE A 600 -5.25 5.48 -6.52
C PHE A 600 -4.17 6.39 -7.10
N TRP A 601 -2.89 6.04 -6.89
CA TRP A 601 -1.75 6.90 -7.26
C TRP A 601 -1.59 7.12 -8.78
N LEU A 602 -2.11 6.19 -9.61
CA LEU A 602 -2.22 6.37 -11.06
C LEU A 602 -3.42 7.23 -11.49
N GLY A 603 -4.27 7.66 -10.56
CA GLY A 603 -5.39 8.54 -10.86
C GLY A 603 -4.95 9.99 -11.11
N LYS A 604 -5.84 10.77 -11.75
CA LYS A 604 -5.67 12.21 -12.07
C LYS A 604 -5.16 13.04 -10.88
N ARG A 605 -5.71 12.77 -9.70
CA ARG A 605 -5.41 13.51 -8.46
C ARG A 605 -3.96 13.34 -8.00
N SER A 606 -3.42 12.14 -8.14
CA SER A 606 -2.19 11.72 -7.45
C SER A 606 -0.94 11.70 -8.31
N TYR A 607 -1.10 11.51 -9.63
CA TYR A 607 0.01 11.33 -10.56
C TYR A 607 0.72 12.65 -10.87
N ASP A 608 2.05 12.66 -10.68
CA ASP A 608 2.95 13.73 -11.14
C ASP A 608 4.17 13.12 -11.87
N PRO A 609 4.34 13.36 -13.18
CA PRO A 609 5.42 12.77 -13.96
C PRO A 609 6.81 13.20 -13.52
N LYS A 610 6.99 14.38 -12.90
CA LYS A 610 8.31 14.83 -12.43
C LYS A 610 8.78 13.99 -11.25
N VAL A 611 7.86 13.69 -10.32
CA VAL A 611 8.14 12.81 -9.17
C VAL A 611 8.44 11.40 -9.67
N ILE A 612 7.64 10.89 -10.59
CA ILE A 612 7.75 9.53 -11.10
C ILE A 612 9.05 9.33 -11.89
N GLN A 613 9.40 10.23 -12.79
CA GLN A 613 10.64 10.16 -13.56
C GLN A 613 11.85 10.04 -12.63
N ARG A 614 11.95 10.94 -11.65
CA ARG A 614 13.03 10.96 -10.66
C ARG A 614 13.09 9.65 -9.87
N ASP A 615 11.93 9.12 -9.51
CA ASP A 615 11.84 7.89 -8.73
C ASP A 615 12.30 6.67 -9.55
N LEU A 616 11.87 6.56 -10.82
CA LEU A 616 12.32 5.49 -11.72
C LEU A 616 13.81 5.57 -12.05
N GLU A 617 14.37 6.77 -12.24
CA GLU A 617 15.82 6.95 -12.45
C GLU A 617 16.63 6.43 -11.26
N ARG A 618 16.17 6.68 -10.03
CA ARG A 618 16.81 6.16 -8.81
C ARG A 618 16.70 4.65 -8.69
N ILE A 619 15.59 4.06 -9.13
CA ILE A 619 15.43 2.60 -9.22
C ILE A 619 16.49 2.00 -10.16
N VAL A 620 16.67 2.58 -11.35
CA VAL A 620 17.74 2.17 -12.29
C VAL A 620 19.13 2.36 -11.68
N MET A 621 19.37 3.47 -10.97
CA MET A 621 20.65 3.70 -10.28
C MET A 621 20.97 2.67 -9.19
N MET A 622 19.97 1.99 -8.63
CA MET A 622 20.16 0.85 -7.70
C MET A 622 20.44 -0.48 -8.41
N GLY A 623 20.56 -0.48 -9.74
CA GLY A 623 20.86 -1.67 -10.56
C GLY A 623 19.63 -2.52 -10.89
N MET A 624 18.42 -2.00 -10.66
CA MET A 624 17.18 -2.72 -10.97
C MET A 624 16.82 -2.66 -12.44
N ASN A 625 16.20 -3.72 -12.94
CA ASN A 625 15.77 -3.85 -14.34
C ASN A 625 14.25 -3.98 -14.49
N SER A 626 13.50 -4.01 -13.39
CA SER A 626 12.04 -4.11 -13.43
C SER A 626 11.34 -3.39 -12.28
N ILE A 627 10.06 -3.08 -12.49
CA ILE A 627 9.14 -2.57 -11.48
C ILE A 627 7.87 -3.42 -11.48
N SER A 628 7.27 -3.57 -10.30
CA SER A 628 5.94 -4.14 -10.16
C SER A 628 4.96 -3.06 -9.70
N VAL A 629 3.86 -2.90 -10.43
CA VAL A 629 2.91 -1.80 -10.27
C VAL A 629 1.48 -2.31 -10.41
N PHE A 630 0.50 -1.50 -10.03
CA PHE A 630 -0.90 -1.87 -10.13
C PHE A 630 -1.77 -0.74 -10.68
N LEU A 631 -2.78 -1.11 -11.46
CA LEU A 631 -3.81 -0.22 -11.96
C LEU A 631 -5.18 -0.65 -11.42
N HIS A 632 -5.82 0.27 -10.70
CA HIS A 632 -7.24 0.15 -10.34
C HIS A 632 -8.11 0.56 -11.52
N TYR A 633 -9.16 -0.22 -11.80
CA TYR A 633 -10.07 0.04 -12.93
C TYR A 633 -10.63 1.48 -12.98
N PRO A 634 -11.05 2.10 -11.85
CA PRO A 634 -11.52 3.49 -11.86
C PRO A 634 -10.48 4.53 -12.37
N SER A 635 -9.19 4.22 -12.33
CA SER A 635 -8.11 5.10 -12.82
C SER A 635 -7.75 4.86 -14.29
N MET A 636 -8.39 3.91 -14.97
CA MET A 636 -8.08 3.56 -16.37
C MET A 636 -8.21 4.77 -17.31
N LEU A 637 -9.32 5.50 -17.23
CA LEU A 637 -9.61 6.64 -18.11
C LEU A 637 -8.75 7.89 -17.82
N ASP A 638 -7.99 7.88 -16.72
CA ASP A 638 -7.01 8.93 -16.43
C ASP A 638 -5.73 8.80 -17.27
N GLN A 639 -5.55 7.66 -17.96
CA GLN A 639 -4.47 7.35 -18.92
C GLN A 639 -3.03 7.45 -18.36
N ASN A 640 -2.83 7.57 -17.05
CA ASN A 640 -1.48 7.75 -16.51
C ASN A 640 -0.63 6.47 -16.53
N LEU A 641 -1.24 5.28 -16.66
CA LEU A 641 -0.48 4.04 -16.89
C LEU A 641 0.33 4.13 -18.19
N LEU A 642 -0.23 4.72 -19.25
CA LEU A 642 0.47 4.87 -20.54
C LEU A 642 1.75 5.71 -20.39
N ASP A 643 1.70 6.79 -19.60
CA ASP A 643 2.87 7.62 -19.31
C ASP A 643 3.90 6.89 -18.44
N LEU A 644 3.46 6.09 -17.46
CA LEU A 644 4.35 5.26 -16.67
C LEU A 644 5.07 4.22 -17.53
N LEU A 645 4.35 3.51 -18.40
CA LEU A 645 4.91 2.52 -19.31
C LEU A 645 5.91 3.15 -20.28
N TYR A 646 5.57 4.31 -20.87
CA TYR A 646 6.49 5.08 -21.71
C TYR A 646 7.81 5.42 -20.99
N ARG A 647 7.73 5.85 -19.73
CA ARG A 647 8.93 6.19 -18.92
C ARG A 647 9.74 4.95 -18.55
N ALA A 648 9.07 3.86 -18.19
CA ALA A 648 9.71 2.59 -17.88
C ALA A 648 10.50 2.09 -19.10
N ASP A 649 9.90 2.11 -20.30
CA ASP A 649 10.56 1.70 -21.53
C ASP A 649 11.79 2.57 -21.86
N LYS A 650 11.68 3.89 -21.71
CA LYS A 650 12.81 4.81 -21.91
C LYS A 650 14.00 4.55 -20.99
N LEU A 651 13.73 3.98 -19.82
CA LEU A 651 14.72 3.61 -18.81
C LEU A 651 15.16 2.14 -18.91
N GLY A 652 14.60 1.36 -19.84
CA GLY A 652 14.87 -0.07 -20.00
C GLY A 652 14.30 -0.94 -18.88
N LEU A 653 13.31 -0.43 -18.12
CA LEU A 653 12.62 -1.17 -17.08
C LEU A 653 11.51 -2.03 -17.66
N LYS A 654 11.43 -3.28 -17.22
CA LYS A 654 10.29 -4.18 -17.49
C LYS A 654 9.23 -4.07 -16.40
N VAL A 655 7.98 -4.36 -16.74
CA VAL A 655 6.83 -4.12 -15.88
C VAL A 655 6.05 -5.40 -15.61
N ASN A 656 5.92 -5.76 -14.33
CA ASN A 656 4.89 -6.67 -13.85
C ASN A 656 3.65 -5.83 -13.50
N LEU A 657 2.54 -6.04 -14.22
CA LEU A 657 1.38 -5.17 -14.16
C LEU A 657 0.20 -5.85 -13.49
N SER A 658 -0.14 -5.43 -12.27
CA SER A 658 -1.34 -5.89 -11.60
C SER A 658 -2.59 -5.15 -12.10
N LEU A 659 -3.60 -5.90 -12.53
CA LEU A 659 -4.90 -5.38 -12.98
C LEU A 659 -5.93 -5.66 -11.88
N ARG A 660 -6.48 -4.59 -11.28
CA ARG A 660 -7.29 -4.70 -10.04
C ARG A 660 -8.78 -4.33 -10.20
N PRO A 661 -9.58 -5.10 -10.96
CA PRO A 661 -11.03 -5.05 -10.84
C PRO A 661 -11.63 -6.20 -10.02
N GLY A 662 -10.91 -7.29 -9.74
CA GLY A 662 -11.43 -8.47 -9.01
C GLY A 662 -10.36 -9.54 -8.78
N THR A 663 -10.77 -10.77 -8.49
CA THR A 663 -9.87 -11.95 -8.38
C THR A 663 -10.39 -13.09 -9.26
N PRO A 664 -9.59 -14.11 -9.62
CA PRO A 664 -10.10 -15.24 -10.41
C PRO A 664 -11.29 -16.00 -9.80
N PHE A 665 -11.47 -15.99 -8.48
CA PHE A 665 -12.67 -16.55 -7.83
C PHE A 665 -13.93 -15.69 -8.04
N ASP A 666 -13.75 -14.37 -8.12
CA ASP A 666 -14.80 -13.37 -8.29
C ASP A 666 -14.42 -12.51 -9.53
N PHE A 667 -14.32 -13.17 -10.70
CA PHE A 667 -13.60 -12.65 -11.86
C PHE A 667 -14.39 -11.62 -12.67
N GLU A 668 -13.94 -10.36 -12.64
CA GLU A 668 -14.53 -9.25 -13.37
C GLU A 668 -13.95 -9.10 -14.79
N TRP A 669 -14.14 -10.14 -15.61
CA TRP A 669 -13.53 -10.25 -16.95
C TRP A 669 -13.74 -9.03 -17.85
N GLU A 670 -14.97 -8.53 -17.96
CA GLU A 670 -15.27 -7.41 -18.88
C GLU A 670 -14.45 -6.16 -18.53
N LYS A 671 -14.21 -5.90 -17.24
CA LYS A 671 -13.37 -4.77 -16.79
C LYS A 671 -11.89 -5.01 -17.11
N ILE A 672 -11.39 -6.24 -16.92
CA ILE A 672 -10.01 -6.60 -17.25
C ILE A 672 -9.77 -6.46 -18.76
N LYS A 673 -10.70 -6.99 -19.56
CA LYS A 673 -10.67 -6.89 -21.02
C LYS A 673 -10.64 -5.42 -21.46
N GLU A 674 -11.51 -4.59 -20.91
CA GLU A 674 -11.54 -3.16 -21.23
C GLU A 674 -10.21 -2.47 -20.91
N MET A 675 -9.57 -2.79 -19.78
CA MET A 675 -8.23 -2.26 -19.45
C MET A 675 -7.15 -2.69 -20.46
N ILE A 676 -7.15 -3.95 -20.87
CA ILE A 676 -6.19 -4.49 -21.85
C ILE A 676 -6.39 -3.81 -23.22
N GLU A 677 -7.63 -3.69 -23.67
CA GLU A 677 -7.98 -3.09 -24.97
C GLU A 677 -7.75 -1.57 -24.98
N PHE A 678 -8.14 -0.86 -23.92
CA PHE A 678 -7.98 0.59 -23.81
C PHE A 678 -6.51 1.01 -23.95
N TYR A 679 -5.61 0.31 -23.26
CA TYR A 679 -4.17 0.62 -23.29
C TYR A 679 -3.42 -0.08 -24.43
N ARG A 680 -4.07 -0.93 -25.25
CA ARG A 680 -3.41 -1.76 -26.26
C ARG A 680 -2.26 -2.58 -25.67
N LEU A 681 -2.45 -3.13 -24.47
CA LEU A 681 -1.39 -3.77 -23.71
C LEU A 681 -0.60 -4.85 -24.48
N PRO A 682 -1.19 -5.66 -25.38
CA PRO A 682 -0.43 -6.61 -26.21
C PRO A 682 0.68 -5.98 -27.06
N GLU A 683 0.63 -4.66 -27.30
CA GLU A 683 1.62 -3.94 -28.10
C GLU A 683 2.80 -3.36 -27.28
N HIS A 684 2.73 -3.42 -25.96
CA HIS A 684 3.75 -2.95 -25.04
C HIS A 684 4.74 -4.08 -24.70
N ASP A 685 5.96 -4.02 -25.23
CA ASP A 685 6.98 -5.06 -24.97
C ASP A 685 7.77 -4.84 -23.67
N GLU A 686 7.56 -3.71 -23.00
CA GLU A 686 8.03 -3.41 -21.65
C GLU A 686 7.23 -4.15 -20.57
N ILE A 687 6.00 -4.56 -20.85
CA ILE A 687 5.24 -5.46 -19.98
C ILE A 687 5.74 -6.89 -20.20
N PHE A 688 5.82 -7.68 -19.14
CA PHE A 688 6.12 -9.12 -19.28
C PHE A 688 5.09 -10.02 -18.63
N ALA A 689 4.33 -9.51 -17.66
CA ALA A 689 3.32 -10.29 -16.95
C ALA A 689 2.13 -9.42 -16.49
N TYR A 690 0.96 -10.06 -16.41
CA TYR A 690 -0.22 -9.58 -15.71
C TYR A 690 -0.42 -10.33 -14.39
N ASP A 691 -0.63 -9.57 -13.33
CA ASP A 691 -0.95 -10.03 -11.98
C ASP A 691 -2.45 -9.76 -11.70
N LEU A 692 -3.26 -10.81 -11.63
CA LEU A 692 -4.72 -10.73 -11.62
C LEU A 692 -5.36 -10.78 -10.23
N ALA A 693 -4.60 -10.94 -9.16
CA ALA A 693 -5.13 -10.96 -7.80
C ALA A 693 -4.09 -10.56 -6.76
N TRP A 694 -4.53 -9.82 -5.76
CA TRP A 694 -3.69 -9.40 -4.66
C TRP A 694 -3.88 -10.31 -3.45
N GLU A 695 -2.86 -11.11 -3.15
CA GLU A 695 -2.72 -11.85 -1.90
C GLU A 695 -3.88 -12.81 -1.48
N PRO A 696 -4.53 -13.56 -2.39
CA PRO A 696 -5.63 -14.43 -2.01
C PRO A 696 -5.14 -15.70 -1.30
N MET A 697 -5.89 -16.09 -0.28
CA MET A 697 -5.78 -17.39 0.40
C MET A 697 -7.18 -17.96 0.63
N PHE A 698 -7.29 -19.24 0.96
CA PHE A 698 -8.58 -19.78 1.37
C PHE A 698 -8.92 -19.22 2.75
N PRO A 699 -10.14 -18.71 2.98
CA PRO A 699 -10.56 -18.30 4.32
C PRO A 699 -10.61 -19.53 5.28
N GLY A 700 -10.86 -19.28 6.57
CA GLY A 700 -11.13 -20.34 7.55
C GLY A 700 -12.40 -21.14 7.25
N HIS A 701 -12.71 -22.12 8.10
CA HIS A 701 -13.83 -23.06 7.95
C HIS A 701 -15.15 -22.39 7.50
N GLU A 702 -15.57 -21.32 8.17
CA GLU A 702 -16.81 -20.60 7.83
C GLU A 702 -16.79 -19.98 6.43
N GLY A 703 -15.66 -19.39 6.03
CA GLY A 703 -15.55 -18.81 4.69
C GLY A 703 -15.46 -19.86 3.58
N ARG A 704 -14.93 -21.06 3.88
CA ARG A 704 -14.85 -22.17 2.92
C ARG A 704 -16.20 -22.84 2.65
N LYS A 705 -17.21 -22.60 3.48
CA LYS A 705 -18.58 -23.11 3.25
C LYS A 705 -19.16 -22.67 1.91
N ARG A 706 -18.67 -21.57 1.33
CA ARG A 706 -19.06 -21.11 0.00
C ARG A 706 -18.80 -22.14 -1.12
N TRP A 707 -17.99 -23.18 -0.86
CA TRP A 707 -17.67 -24.26 -1.80
C TRP A 707 -18.13 -25.64 -1.33
N ASP A 708 -19.00 -25.74 -0.31
CA ASP A 708 -19.47 -27.02 0.22
C ASP A 708 -20.26 -27.83 -0.83
N VAL A 709 -21.03 -27.16 -1.70
CA VAL A 709 -21.79 -27.79 -2.79
C VAL A 709 -20.83 -28.35 -3.86
N GLU A 710 -19.80 -27.59 -4.23
CA GLU A 710 -18.78 -28.03 -5.16
C GLU A 710 -17.94 -29.17 -4.60
N TRP A 711 -17.68 -29.16 -3.29
CA TRP A 711 -17.01 -30.26 -2.59
C TRP A 711 -17.84 -31.54 -2.66
N GLU A 712 -19.14 -31.48 -2.33
CA GLU A 712 -20.06 -32.62 -2.45
C GLU A 712 -20.12 -33.18 -3.87
N LYS A 713 -20.28 -32.30 -4.87
CA LYS A 713 -20.29 -32.70 -6.30
C LYS A 713 -18.97 -33.35 -6.71
N TRP A 714 -17.84 -32.80 -6.29
CA TRP A 714 -16.53 -33.38 -6.58
C TRP A 714 -16.40 -34.78 -5.95
N VAL A 715 -16.83 -34.97 -4.70
CA VAL A 715 -16.81 -36.28 -4.04
C VAL A 715 -17.65 -37.29 -4.81
N ILE A 716 -18.90 -36.94 -5.17
CA ILE A 716 -19.79 -37.83 -5.94
C ILE A 716 -19.16 -38.16 -7.30
N ASN A 717 -18.60 -37.18 -8.02
CA ASN A 717 -17.95 -37.42 -9.30
C ASN A 717 -16.74 -38.37 -9.17
N ARG A 718 -15.88 -38.09 -8.18
CA ARG A 718 -14.60 -38.76 -8.00
C ARG A 718 -14.67 -40.09 -7.27
N TYR A 719 -15.74 -40.40 -6.52
CA TYR A 719 -15.91 -41.67 -5.78
C TYR A 719 -17.17 -42.44 -6.21
N GLY A 720 -18.05 -41.82 -7.00
CA GLY A 720 -19.36 -42.37 -7.41
C GLY A 720 -20.48 -42.12 -6.41
N SER A 721 -20.18 -42.04 -5.11
CA SER A 721 -21.12 -41.62 -4.07
C SER A 721 -20.37 -41.19 -2.79
N ILE A 722 -21.07 -40.54 -1.86
CA ILE A 722 -20.52 -40.16 -0.55
C ILE A 722 -20.17 -41.40 0.27
N GLU A 723 -21.01 -42.43 0.23
CA GLU A 723 -20.82 -43.67 0.99
C GLU A 723 -19.53 -44.39 0.55
N ASN A 724 -19.25 -44.42 -0.75
CA ASN A 724 -18.00 -44.97 -1.27
C ASN A 724 -16.78 -44.19 -0.77
N ALA A 725 -16.90 -42.87 -0.67
CA ALA A 725 -15.84 -42.01 -0.16
C ALA A 725 -15.60 -42.25 1.33
N GLU A 726 -16.65 -42.30 2.16
CA GLU A 726 -16.53 -42.58 3.60
C GLU A 726 -15.94 -43.96 3.88
N VAL A 727 -16.26 -44.98 3.06
CA VAL A 727 -15.66 -46.32 3.13
C VAL A 727 -14.17 -46.30 2.78
N ASP A 728 -13.78 -45.55 1.76
CA ASP A 728 -12.38 -45.39 1.36
C ASP A 728 -11.57 -44.66 2.45
N TRP A 729 -12.12 -43.56 2.96
CA TRP A 729 -11.47 -42.73 3.97
C TRP A 729 -11.44 -43.38 5.35
N LYS A 730 -12.36 -44.33 5.60
CA LYS A 730 -12.67 -44.87 6.94
C LYS A 730 -13.01 -43.74 7.92
N TYR A 731 -13.65 -42.69 7.41
CA TYR A 731 -14.01 -41.49 8.16
C TYR A 731 -15.22 -40.83 7.49
N SER A 732 -16.18 -40.38 8.29
CA SER A 732 -17.38 -39.73 7.76
C SER A 732 -17.10 -38.33 7.23
N ILE A 733 -17.77 -37.95 6.13
CA ILE A 733 -17.68 -36.58 5.63
C ILE A 733 -18.28 -35.62 6.67
N PRO A 734 -17.64 -34.48 6.96
CA PRO A 734 -18.21 -33.49 7.87
C PRO A 734 -19.59 -33.03 7.37
N ARG A 735 -20.52 -32.83 8.31
CA ARG A 735 -21.86 -32.33 8.03
C ARG A 735 -22.20 -31.19 8.98
N ASP A 736 -22.96 -30.22 8.51
CA ASP A 736 -23.47 -29.12 9.32
C ASP A 736 -24.63 -29.56 10.23
N SER A 737 -25.21 -28.62 10.98
CA SER A 737 -26.35 -28.88 11.87
C SER A 737 -27.62 -29.31 11.15
N GLU A 738 -27.73 -29.08 9.84
CA GLU A 738 -28.84 -29.51 8.98
C GLU A 738 -28.56 -30.87 8.31
N GLY A 739 -27.38 -31.45 8.54
CA GLY A 739 -26.95 -32.71 7.95
C GLY A 739 -26.40 -32.59 6.52
N LYS A 740 -26.20 -31.36 6.01
CA LYS A 740 -25.60 -31.13 4.69
C LYS A 740 -24.09 -31.30 4.76
N VAL A 741 -23.48 -31.77 3.67
CA VAL A 741 -22.02 -31.88 3.56
C VAL A 741 -21.36 -30.53 3.81
N THR A 742 -20.28 -30.52 4.59
CA THR A 742 -19.46 -29.33 4.81
C THR A 742 -17.97 -29.64 4.78
N ASN A 743 -17.15 -28.59 4.68
CA ASN A 743 -15.71 -28.69 4.64
C ASN A 743 -15.08 -29.10 6.00
N PRO A 744 -13.84 -29.63 6.01
CA PRO A 744 -13.09 -29.92 7.23
C PRO A 744 -12.86 -28.69 8.11
N SER A 745 -12.76 -28.91 9.42
CA SER A 745 -12.42 -27.85 10.36
C SER A 745 -10.98 -27.37 10.18
N ASP A 746 -10.68 -26.15 10.63
CA ASP A 746 -9.32 -25.61 10.62
C ASP A 746 -8.34 -26.49 11.41
N GLU A 747 -8.81 -27.12 12.49
CA GLU A 747 -8.00 -28.06 13.28
C GLU A 747 -7.65 -29.33 12.49
N GLN A 748 -8.61 -29.90 11.76
CA GLN A 748 -8.38 -31.10 10.95
C GLN A 748 -7.34 -30.87 9.85
N LEU A 749 -7.30 -29.64 9.30
CA LEU A 749 -6.30 -29.24 8.31
C LEU A 749 -4.89 -29.04 8.89
N MET A 750 -4.77 -28.84 10.22
CA MET A 750 -3.51 -28.51 10.88
C MET A 750 -2.94 -29.60 11.79
N LYS A 751 -3.71 -30.65 12.08
CA LYS A 751 -3.30 -31.77 12.93
C LYS A 751 -3.49 -33.10 12.24
N GLU A 752 -2.61 -34.04 12.57
CA GLU A 752 -2.79 -35.44 12.20
C GLU A 752 -3.96 -36.06 12.96
N GLY A 753 -4.66 -36.99 12.32
CA GLY A 753 -5.78 -37.72 12.92
C GLY A 753 -6.37 -38.74 11.96
N GLU A 754 -7.40 -39.45 12.42
CA GLU A 754 -8.10 -40.48 11.63
C GLU A 754 -8.72 -39.93 10.34
N TRP A 755 -8.98 -38.62 10.30
CA TRP A 755 -9.50 -37.88 9.15
C TRP A 755 -8.48 -37.63 8.02
N ARG A 756 -7.22 -38.08 8.15
CA ARG A 756 -6.13 -37.77 7.20
C ARG A 756 -6.54 -38.01 5.74
N VAL A 757 -7.09 -39.18 5.41
CA VAL A 757 -7.44 -39.55 4.03
C VAL A 757 -8.49 -38.58 3.45
N MET A 758 -9.53 -38.26 4.24
CA MET A 758 -10.56 -37.30 3.87
C MET A 758 -9.97 -35.90 3.66
N VAL A 759 -9.05 -35.45 4.51
CA VAL A 759 -8.37 -34.16 4.34
C VAL A 759 -7.48 -34.14 3.10
N CYS A 760 -6.75 -35.22 2.78
CA CYS A 760 -5.99 -35.31 1.52
C CYS A 760 -6.92 -35.20 0.30
N ALA A 761 -8.09 -35.85 0.33
CA ALA A 761 -9.11 -35.72 -0.70
C ALA A 761 -9.64 -34.28 -0.79
N TYR A 762 -9.91 -33.62 0.35
CA TYR A 762 -10.32 -32.22 0.37
C TYR A 762 -9.25 -31.28 -0.20
N ARG A 763 -7.97 -31.49 0.11
CA ARG A 763 -6.86 -30.73 -0.48
C ARG A 763 -6.77 -30.94 -2.00
N ARG A 764 -7.00 -32.16 -2.50
CA ARG A 764 -7.11 -32.42 -3.96
C ARG A 764 -8.30 -31.70 -4.60
N PHE A 765 -9.42 -31.58 -3.89
CA PHE A 765 -10.54 -30.76 -4.32
C PHE A 765 -10.13 -29.28 -4.41
N LEU A 766 -9.45 -28.74 -3.39
CA LEU A 766 -8.95 -27.35 -3.43
C LEU A 766 -7.96 -27.13 -4.58
N ASP A 767 -7.06 -28.08 -4.86
CA ASP A 767 -6.17 -28.05 -6.02
C ASP A 767 -6.98 -27.94 -7.34
N THR A 768 -8.04 -28.74 -7.47
CA THR A 768 -8.94 -28.75 -8.64
C THR A 768 -9.67 -27.41 -8.77
N LEU A 769 -10.13 -26.86 -7.64
CA LEU A 769 -10.82 -25.58 -7.56
C LEU A 769 -9.90 -24.44 -8.03
N LEU A 770 -8.65 -24.41 -7.55
CA LEU A 770 -7.65 -23.43 -8.01
C LEU A 770 -7.42 -23.54 -9.50
N TYR A 771 -7.18 -24.75 -10.02
CA TYR A 771 -6.98 -24.93 -11.46
C TYR A 771 -8.16 -24.40 -12.28
N LYS A 772 -9.40 -24.75 -11.91
CA LYS A 772 -10.62 -24.33 -12.61
C LYS A 772 -10.72 -22.82 -12.77
N TYR A 773 -10.65 -22.08 -11.66
CA TYR A 773 -10.90 -20.63 -11.69
C TYR A 773 -9.73 -19.87 -12.32
N TYR A 774 -8.49 -20.23 -11.97
CA TYR A 774 -7.30 -19.52 -12.48
C TYR A 774 -7.03 -19.84 -13.95
N ASN A 775 -7.24 -21.08 -14.41
CA ASN A 775 -7.06 -21.43 -15.83
C ASN A 775 -8.11 -20.74 -16.70
N ARG A 776 -9.36 -20.61 -16.21
CA ARG A 776 -10.40 -19.83 -16.90
C ARG A 776 -9.98 -18.37 -17.07
N ALA A 777 -9.52 -17.73 -16.00
CA ALA A 777 -9.05 -16.34 -16.04
C ALA A 777 -7.87 -16.18 -17.02
N ARG A 778 -6.87 -17.08 -16.94
CA ARG A 778 -5.74 -17.12 -17.87
C ARG A 778 -6.17 -17.30 -19.32
N LYS A 779 -7.06 -18.24 -19.64
CA LYS A 779 -7.54 -18.47 -21.01
C LYS A 779 -8.28 -17.27 -21.58
N LEU A 780 -9.09 -16.58 -20.76
CA LEU A 780 -9.79 -15.36 -21.18
C LEU A 780 -8.79 -14.26 -21.53
N VAL A 781 -7.81 -13.98 -20.65
CA VAL A 781 -6.75 -13.00 -20.94
C VAL A 781 -5.96 -13.40 -22.20
N ARG A 782 -5.53 -14.67 -22.29
CA ARG A 782 -4.77 -15.19 -23.44
C ARG A 782 -5.53 -15.16 -24.76
N SER A 783 -6.86 -15.05 -24.73
CA SER A 783 -7.69 -14.93 -25.95
C SER A 783 -7.56 -13.58 -26.64
N ILE A 784 -7.09 -12.53 -25.92
CA ILE A 784 -6.86 -11.19 -26.47
C ILE A 784 -5.40 -10.73 -26.34
N ASP A 785 -4.63 -11.34 -25.43
CA ASP A 785 -3.19 -11.12 -25.26
C ASP A 785 -2.45 -12.46 -25.15
N ASN A 786 -1.92 -12.93 -26.26
CA ASN A 786 -1.17 -14.19 -26.30
C ASN A 786 0.35 -14.01 -26.07
N VAL A 787 0.82 -12.81 -25.70
CA VAL A 787 2.26 -12.53 -25.52
C VAL A 787 2.65 -12.46 -24.05
N HIS A 788 1.91 -11.73 -23.20
CA HIS A 788 2.28 -11.52 -21.79
C HIS A 788 1.89 -12.68 -20.88
N ALA A 789 2.75 -13.02 -19.92
CA ALA A 789 2.46 -14.04 -18.91
C ALA A 789 1.27 -13.64 -18.03
N VAL A 790 0.51 -14.62 -17.54
CA VAL A 790 -0.64 -14.38 -16.65
C VAL A 790 -0.45 -15.12 -15.33
N SER A 791 -0.51 -14.39 -14.22
CA SER A 791 -0.44 -14.93 -12.86
C SER A 791 -1.10 -13.99 -11.84
N PHE A 792 -0.68 -14.05 -10.59
CA PHE A 792 -1.15 -13.27 -9.45
C PHE A 792 -0.20 -13.43 -8.24
N ARG A 793 -0.22 -12.49 -7.29
CA ARG A 793 0.57 -12.59 -6.04
C ARG A 793 0.04 -13.65 -5.10
N MET A 794 0.93 -14.52 -4.61
CA MET A 794 0.52 -15.74 -3.93
C MET A 794 0.74 -15.74 -2.41
N THR A 795 1.12 -14.61 -1.78
CA THR A 795 1.31 -14.51 -0.32
C THR A 795 2.15 -15.67 0.24
N GLU A 796 1.54 -16.49 1.09
CA GLU A 796 2.12 -17.60 1.84
C GLU A 796 1.99 -18.95 1.11
N ALA A 797 1.57 -18.96 -0.17
CA ALA A 797 1.35 -20.18 -0.93
C ALA A 797 2.58 -21.09 -0.89
N CYS A 798 2.33 -22.35 -0.52
CA CYS A 798 3.36 -23.36 -0.30
C CYS A 798 4.48 -22.98 0.68
N ASN A 799 4.29 -22.05 1.62
CA ASN A 799 5.26 -21.80 2.68
C ASN A 799 5.42 -23.07 3.57
N PRO A 800 6.58 -23.77 3.56
CA PRO A 800 6.80 -25.00 4.35
C PRO A 800 6.81 -24.83 5.87
N THR A 801 6.82 -23.61 6.39
CA THR A 801 6.77 -23.36 7.85
C THR A 801 5.46 -22.72 8.28
N ASN A 802 4.52 -22.51 7.36
CA ASN A 802 3.21 -21.96 7.70
C ASN A 802 2.35 -23.05 8.36
N SER A 803 1.91 -22.78 9.58
CA SER A 803 1.07 -23.70 10.36
C SER A 803 -0.32 -23.10 10.66
N ASN A 804 -0.90 -22.35 9.73
CA ASN A 804 -2.22 -21.74 9.87
C ASN A 804 -3.20 -22.26 8.80
N ALA A 805 -4.48 -22.41 9.17
CA ALA A 805 -5.58 -22.77 8.27
C ALA A 805 -6.68 -21.68 8.19
N ASN A 806 -6.49 -20.56 8.90
CA ASN A 806 -7.38 -19.40 8.83
C ASN A 806 -6.56 -18.10 8.80
N PRO A 807 -6.23 -17.59 7.60
CA PRO A 807 -6.47 -18.22 6.29
C PRO A 807 -5.54 -19.43 6.01
N LEU A 808 -5.96 -20.32 5.10
CA LEU A 808 -5.20 -21.47 4.61
C LEU A 808 -4.50 -21.08 3.28
N PRO A 809 -3.15 -21.19 3.19
CA PRO A 809 -2.42 -20.90 1.97
C PRO A 809 -2.76 -21.82 0.79
N TYR A 810 -2.62 -21.30 -0.43
CA TYR A 810 -2.78 -22.09 -1.66
C TYR A 810 -1.63 -23.09 -1.88
N ASP A 811 -1.93 -24.17 -2.59
CA ASP A 811 -0.97 -25.19 -3.01
C ASP A 811 -0.76 -25.10 -4.54
N TRP A 812 0.50 -25.21 -4.98
CA TRP A 812 0.88 -25.07 -6.38
C TRP A 812 0.63 -26.31 -7.21
N TYR A 813 0.32 -27.45 -6.61
CA TYR A 813 0.37 -28.74 -7.31
C TYR A 813 -0.46 -28.78 -8.60
N TYR A 814 -1.68 -28.25 -8.61
CA TYR A 814 -2.47 -28.05 -9.83
C TYR A 814 -2.50 -26.60 -10.30
N LEU A 815 -2.37 -25.64 -9.37
CA LEU A 815 -2.37 -24.22 -9.69
C LEU A 815 -1.23 -23.85 -10.67
N ALA A 816 -0.07 -24.51 -10.59
CA ALA A 816 1.05 -24.31 -11.51
C ALA A 816 0.73 -24.73 -12.97
N CYS A 817 -0.37 -25.44 -13.23
CA CYS A 817 -0.88 -25.70 -14.58
C CYS A 817 -1.88 -24.62 -15.07
N ALA A 818 -2.28 -23.69 -14.19
CA ALA A 818 -3.30 -22.68 -14.44
C ALA A 818 -2.75 -21.24 -14.53
N VAL A 819 -1.45 -21.06 -14.33
CA VAL A 819 -0.72 -19.79 -14.42
C VAL A 819 0.53 -19.96 -15.28
N ASP A 820 1.10 -18.86 -15.74
CA ASP A 820 2.35 -18.87 -16.51
C ASP A 820 3.59 -18.66 -15.64
N ILE A 821 3.45 -18.09 -14.43
CA ILE A 821 4.54 -17.81 -13.50
C ILE A 821 4.07 -18.05 -12.05
N LEU A 822 4.94 -18.40 -11.12
CA LEU A 822 4.65 -18.47 -9.68
C LEU A 822 5.16 -17.21 -8.98
N GLU A 823 4.34 -16.58 -8.14
CA GLU A 823 4.67 -15.28 -7.53
C GLU A 823 4.49 -15.28 -5.98
N PRO A 824 5.20 -16.12 -5.19
CA PRO A 824 5.14 -16.09 -3.72
C PRO A 824 5.69 -14.81 -3.10
N GLU A 825 5.41 -14.63 -1.81
CA GLU A 825 5.95 -13.54 -0.99
C GLU A 825 6.81 -14.04 0.18
N GLY A 826 7.69 -13.17 0.67
CA GLY A 826 8.70 -13.47 1.68
C GLY A 826 8.36 -13.02 3.10
N TYR A 827 7.14 -12.59 3.41
CA TYR A 827 6.82 -12.05 4.74
C TYR A 827 6.86 -13.10 5.86
N GLY A 828 6.46 -14.35 5.60
CA GLY A 828 6.68 -15.49 6.49
C GLY A 828 8.15 -15.89 6.68
N ARG A 829 9.10 -15.12 6.11
CA ARG A 829 10.55 -15.33 6.20
C ARG A 829 11.31 -14.23 6.94
N ILE A 830 10.62 -13.23 7.52
CA ILE A 830 11.30 -12.16 8.27
C ILE A 830 12.05 -12.76 9.46
N GLY A 831 13.38 -12.72 9.41
CA GLY A 831 14.24 -13.31 10.43
C GLY A 831 15.68 -13.42 9.98
N ASN A 832 16.45 -14.29 10.64
CA ASN A 832 17.80 -14.65 10.24
C ASN A 832 17.78 -15.76 9.18
N TRP A 833 18.96 -16.18 8.72
CA TRP A 833 19.14 -17.30 7.78
C TRP A 833 18.30 -18.55 8.09
N GLU A 834 18.16 -18.96 9.35
CA GLU A 834 17.39 -20.17 9.71
C GLU A 834 15.89 -20.05 9.44
N VAL A 835 15.36 -18.83 9.48
CA VAL A 835 13.97 -18.51 9.13
C VAL A 835 13.79 -18.37 7.62
N ILE A 836 14.82 -17.88 6.92
CA ILE A 836 14.79 -17.61 5.47
C ILE A 836 15.02 -18.88 4.65
N LYS A 837 16.02 -19.70 5.01
CA LYS A 837 16.47 -20.84 4.21
C LYS A 837 15.37 -21.85 3.84
N PRO A 838 14.30 -22.11 4.63
CA PRO A 838 13.20 -22.99 4.19
C PRO A 838 12.53 -22.57 2.88
N ALA A 839 12.66 -21.31 2.45
CA ALA A 839 12.23 -20.88 1.12
C ALA A 839 12.92 -21.64 -0.03
N ILE A 840 14.12 -22.22 0.19
CA ILE A 840 14.78 -23.10 -0.79
C ILE A 840 13.93 -24.34 -1.06
N PHE A 841 13.38 -24.97 0.00
CA PHE A 841 12.46 -26.11 -0.16
C PHE A 841 11.20 -25.71 -0.94
N GLN A 842 10.67 -24.51 -0.66
CA GLN A 842 9.51 -23.97 -1.36
C GLN A 842 9.75 -23.83 -2.86
N VAL A 843 10.93 -23.31 -3.27
CA VAL A 843 11.32 -23.22 -4.68
C VAL A 843 11.40 -24.60 -5.34
N GLN A 844 12.00 -25.57 -4.66
CA GLN A 844 12.10 -26.95 -5.16
C GLN A 844 10.72 -27.63 -5.27
N TYR A 845 9.78 -27.29 -4.37
CA TYR A 845 8.39 -27.73 -4.49
C TYR A 845 7.71 -27.12 -5.71
N GLY A 846 7.94 -25.84 -6.01
CA GLY A 846 7.48 -25.20 -7.25
C GLY A 846 7.97 -25.93 -8.51
N ARG A 847 9.25 -26.31 -8.57
CA ARG A 847 9.82 -27.07 -9.68
C ARG A 847 9.24 -28.48 -9.81
N LEU A 848 8.92 -29.14 -8.70
CA LEU A 848 8.17 -30.39 -8.73
C LEU A 848 6.75 -30.19 -9.28
N CYS A 849 6.07 -29.10 -8.90
CA CYS A 849 4.71 -28.83 -9.35
C CYS A 849 4.64 -28.59 -10.85
N ASN A 850 5.53 -27.76 -11.39
CA ASN A 850 5.69 -27.53 -12.82
C ASN A 850 7.09 -26.97 -13.12
N PRO A 851 8.01 -27.76 -13.72
CA PRO A 851 9.36 -27.28 -14.01
C PRO A 851 9.41 -26.29 -15.18
N GLU A 852 8.34 -26.13 -15.95
CA GLU A 852 8.32 -25.35 -17.20
C GLU A 852 7.96 -23.87 -17.00
N ILE A 853 7.59 -23.47 -15.78
CA ILE A 853 7.26 -22.08 -15.46
C ILE A 853 8.25 -21.50 -14.43
N PRO A 854 8.56 -20.20 -14.52
CA PRO A 854 9.46 -19.55 -13.58
C PRO A 854 8.75 -19.18 -12.27
N LEU A 855 9.55 -18.98 -11.22
CA LEU A 855 9.13 -18.54 -9.90
C LEU A 855 9.85 -17.24 -9.51
N ILE A 856 9.08 -16.20 -9.22
CA ILE A 856 9.59 -14.90 -8.78
C ILE A 856 9.06 -14.55 -7.39
N TRP A 857 9.90 -14.01 -6.52
CA TRP A 857 9.44 -13.50 -5.22
C TRP A 857 8.80 -12.12 -5.43
N ALA A 858 7.46 -12.07 -5.40
CA ALA A 858 6.66 -10.89 -5.75
C ALA A 858 6.79 -9.75 -4.72
N GLU A 859 7.00 -10.12 -3.45
CA GLU A 859 7.29 -9.18 -2.37
C GLU A 859 8.22 -9.79 -1.32
N MET A 860 9.14 -8.98 -0.80
CA MET A 860 9.78 -9.19 0.50
C MET A 860 10.23 -7.83 1.04
N GLY A 861 10.21 -7.66 2.37
CA GLY A 861 10.61 -6.39 2.96
C GLY A 861 10.76 -6.44 4.47
N PHE A 862 11.35 -5.39 5.05
CA PHE A 862 11.48 -5.25 6.49
C PHE A 862 11.13 -3.82 6.95
N ASN A 863 10.24 -3.71 7.95
CA ASN A 863 9.81 -2.43 8.51
C ASN A 863 10.86 -1.81 9.45
N VAL A 864 11.44 -0.70 9.04
CA VAL A 864 12.45 0.04 9.80
C VAL A 864 11.88 1.10 10.73
N PHE A 865 10.58 1.42 10.65
CA PHE A 865 9.99 2.52 11.42
C PHE A 865 10.17 2.34 12.93
N ARG A 866 10.81 3.29 13.59
CA ARG A 866 10.97 3.39 15.05
C ARG A 866 10.84 4.86 15.44
N THR A 867 10.24 5.13 16.59
CA THR A 867 10.11 6.51 17.09
C THR A 867 11.43 7.06 17.62
N GLU A 868 12.32 6.20 18.11
CA GLU A 868 13.64 6.56 18.61
C GLU A 868 14.70 6.41 17.50
N LYS A 869 15.54 7.43 17.34
CA LYS A 869 16.52 7.53 16.24
C LYS A 869 17.52 6.40 16.23
N ARG A 870 18.10 6.03 17.39
CA ARG A 870 19.09 4.95 17.48
C ARG A 870 18.49 3.59 17.11
N GLN A 871 17.25 3.33 17.51
CA GLN A 871 16.52 2.13 17.12
C GLN A 871 16.21 2.12 15.61
N PHE A 872 15.87 3.26 15.02
CA PHE A 872 15.68 3.40 13.59
C PHE A 872 16.97 3.06 12.82
N GLU A 873 18.12 3.58 13.27
CA GLU A 873 19.44 3.24 12.71
C GLU A 873 19.75 1.73 12.80
N ILE A 874 19.51 1.10 13.97
CA ILE A 874 19.69 -0.35 14.15
C ILE A 874 18.74 -1.14 13.23
N ALA A 875 17.52 -0.64 13.01
CA ALA A 875 16.56 -1.27 12.12
C ALA A 875 17.00 -1.18 10.65
N LEU A 876 17.61 -0.07 10.21
CA LEU A 876 18.21 0.04 8.87
C LEU A 876 19.33 -0.98 8.64
N ASP A 877 20.20 -1.21 9.63
CA ASP A 877 21.24 -2.24 9.55
C ASP A 877 20.64 -3.65 9.53
N THR A 878 19.54 -3.85 10.26
CA THR A 878 18.82 -5.13 10.30
C THR A 878 18.12 -5.41 8.97
N GLN A 879 17.51 -4.40 8.35
CA GLN A 879 16.95 -4.49 7.00
C GLN A 879 18.02 -4.90 6.00
N ALA A 880 19.21 -4.28 6.03
CA ALA A 880 20.29 -4.64 5.13
C ALA A 880 20.73 -6.11 5.29
N ARG A 881 20.90 -6.59 6.53
CA ARG A 881 21.22 -8.02 6.79
C ARG A 881 20.12 -8.97 6.31
N PHE A 882 18.86 -8.63 6.55
CA PHE A 882 17.72 -9.42 6.06
C PHE A 882 17.75 -9.55 4.53
N TYR A 883 18.02 -8.46 3.81
CA TYR A 883 18.11 -8.48 2.34
C TYR A 883 19.33 -9.27 1.85
N GLN A 884 20.46 -9.22 2.57
CA GLN A 884 21.63 -10.04 2.25
C GLN A 884 21.30 -11.54 2.35
N ASP A 885 20.71 -11.97 3.46
CA ASP A 885 20.34 -13.38 3.67
C ASP A 885 19.26 -13.84 2.68
N PHE A 886 18.30 -12.98 2.35
CA PHE A 886 17.26 -13.31 1.38
C PHE A 886 17.80 -13.37 -0.05
N LEU A 887 18.65 -12.43 -0.47
CA LEU A 887 19.33 -12.49 -1.77
C LEU A 887 20.22 -13.73 -1.89
N ARG A 888 20.90 -14.10 -0.80
CA ARG A 888 21.59 -15.39 -0.71
C ARG A 888 20.64 -16.55 -0.98
N MET A 889 19.47 -16.59 -0.34
CA MET A 889 18.46 -17.63 -0.58
C MET A 889 17.99 -17.67 -2.04
N VAL A 890 17.73 -16.51 -2.65
CA VAL A 890 17.30 -16.42 -4.05
C VAL A 890 18.38 -16.97 -4.99
N LEU A 891 19.64 -16.58 -4.80
CA LEU A 891 20.79 -17.06 -5.58
C LEU A 891 21.09 -18.56 -5.37
N GLU A 892 20.97 -19.03 -4.12
CA GLU A 892 21.23 -20.42 -3.76
C GLU A 892 20.12 -21.36 -4.26
N SER A 893 18.86 -20.90 -4.27
CA SER A 893 17.71 -21.67 -4.79
C SER A 893 17.51 -21.56 -6.30
N SER A 894 18.25 -20.67 -6.99
CA SER A 894 18.04 -20.35 -8.41
C SER A 894 16.64 -19.84 -8.74
N SER A 895 16.05 -19.06 -7.82
CA SER A 895 14.76 -18.39 -8.02
C SER A 895 14.86 -17.39 -9.18
N ASP A 896 13.85 -17.30 -10.04
CA ASP A 896 13.95 -16.60 -11.33
C ASP A 896 13.80 -15.09 -11.22
N GLY A 897 13.40 -14.56 -10.07
CA GLY A 897 13.19 -13.12 -9.88
C GLY A 897 12.90 -12.71 -8.44
N ILE A 898 13.00 -11.41 -8.17
CA ILE A 898 12.66 -10.81 -6.89
C ILE A 898 12.18 -9.35 -7.06
N TYR A 899 11.15 -9.00 -6.29
CA TYR A 899 10.66 -7.63 -6.11
C TYR A 899 10.71 -7.24 -4.63
N PHE A 900 11.40 -6.15 -4.34
CA PHE A 900 11.45 -5.62 -2.97
C PHE A 900 10.19 -4.82 -2.64
N TRP A 901 9.61 -5.06 -1.47
CA TRP A 901 8.68 -4.14 -0.81
C TRP A 901 9.50 -3.28 0.16
N TRP A 902 9.76 -2.01 -0.14
CA TRP A 902 9.06 -1.17 -1.13
C TRP A 902 9.92 0.06 -1.53
N TYR A 903 9.61 0.77 -2.62
CA TYR A 903 10.50 1.82 -3.16
C TYR A 903 10.81 2.98 -2.17
N PRO A 904 9.90 3.95 -1.90
CA PRO A 904 10.30 5.17 -1.20
C PRO A 904 10.36 5.00 0.34
N GLY A 905 11.42 5.53 0.96
CA GLY A 905 11.52 5.65 2.41
C GLY A 905 10.60 6.70 3.02
N GLY A 906 10.33 6.52 4.31
CA GLY A 906 9.51 7.41 5.14
C GLY A 906 8.26 6.73 5.68
N TYR A 907 7.53 7.44 6.53
CA TYR A 907 6.41 6.87 7.29
C TYR A 907 5.13 6.77 6.44
N ARG A 908 4.62 5.55 6.29
CA ARG A 908 3.30 5.25 5.73
C ARG A 908 2.27 5.27 6.84
N VAL A 909 1.32 6.20 6.77
CA VAL A 909 0.37 6.45 7.87
C VAL A 909 -0.58 5.27 8.07
N ASN A 910 -1.15 4.73 6.99
CA ASN A 910 -2.18 3.69 7.07
C ASN A 910 -1.65 2.40 7.70
N GLU A 911 -0.43 1.99 7.34
CA GLU A 911 0.21 0.78 7.85
C GLU A 911 1.13 1.02 9.05
N LYS A 912 1.37 2.28 9.41
CA LYS A 912 2.27 2.69 10.49
C LYS A 912 3.68 2.09 10.34
N SER A 913 4.22 2.14 9.12
CA SER A 913 5.44 1.43 8.74
C SER A 913 6.36 2.27 7.83
N ASP A 914 7.64 1.89 7.73
CA ASP A 914 8.61 2.36 6.74
C ASP A 914 9.34 1.13 6.20
N PHE A 915 8.99 0.70 4.98
CA PHE A 915 9.64 -0.42 4.28
C PHE A 915 10.62 0.05 3.20
N GLY A 916 10.86 1.36 3.08
CA GLY A 916 11.59 1.94 1.97
C GLY A 916 12.99 1.35 1.80
N ILE A 917 13.38 1.12 0.56
CA ILE A 917 14.74 0.67 0.22
C ILE A 917 15.70 1.84 -0.02
N ILE A 918 15.21 3.08 -0.06
CA ILE A 918 15.99 4.31 -0.27
C ILE A 918 15.56 5.40 0.73
N ASN A 919 16.43 6.35 1.06
CA ASN A 919 16.04 7.48 1.89
C ASN A 919 15.07 8.40 1.14
N PRO A 920 14.20 9.16 1.84
CA PRO A 920 13.29 10.12 1.21
C PRO A 920 13.99 11.13 0.29
N ASP A 921 15.22 11.52 0.63
CA ASP A 921 16.05 12.45 -0.16
C ASP A 921 16.73 11.80 -1.38
N GLY A 922 16.51 10.50 -1.60
CA GLY A 922 17.12 9.72 -2.68
C GLY A 922 18.56 9.29 -2.44
N THR A 923 19.11 9.51 -1.24
CA THR A 923 20.39 8.91 -0.86
C THR A 923 20.20 7.44 -0.49
N PHE A 924 21.25 6.65 -0.65
CA PHE A 924 21.21 5.22 -0.36
C PHE A 924 21.11 4.95 1.15
N ARG A 925 20.20 4.04 1.50
CA ARG A 925 20.19 3.32 2.77
C ARG A 925 21.28 2.24 2.77
N PRO A 926 21.62 1.67 3.94
CA PRO A 926 22.43 0.45 3.99
C PRO A 926 21.90 -0.66 3.05
N VAL A 927 20.58 -0.85 3.01
CA VAL A 927 19.95 -1.84 2.11
C VAL A 927 20.10 -1.50 0.62
N SER A 928 20.09 -0.22 0.21
CA SER A 928 20.27 0.14 -1.20
C SER A 928 21.63 -0.32 -1.74
N ARG A 929 22.66 -0.30 -0.88
CA ARG A 929 24.00 -0.80 -1.24
C ARG A 929 23.99 -2.31 -1.45
N VAL A 930 23.34 -3.06 -0.55
CA VAL A 930 23.16 -4.51 -0.69
C VAL A 930 22.50 -4.84 -2.02
N ILE A 931 21.44 -4.13 -2.37
CA ILE A 931 20.72 -4.29 -3.64
C ILE A 931 21.66 -4.05 -4.83
N LEU A 932 22.34 -2.89 -4.85
CA LEU A 932 23.24 -2.54 -5.95
C LEU A 932 24.42 -3.51 -6.10
N GLU A 933 25.02 -3.95 -4.98
CA GLU A 933 26.15 -4.89 -4.99
C GLU A 933 25.78 -6.27 -5.54
N ASN A 934 24.49 -6.66 -5.46
CA ASN A 934 24.00 -7.95 -5.92
C ASN A 934 23.35 -7.92 -7.31
N SER A 935 23.07 -6.75 -7.88
CA SER A 935 22.35 -6.64 -9.16
C SER A 935 23.06 -7.40 -10.30
N ASP A 936 24.38 -7.21 -10.43
CA ASP A 936 25.20 -7.86 -11.46
C ASP A 936 25.34 -9.36 -11.25
N ILE A 937 25.36 -9.82 -10.00
CA ILE A 937 25.45 -11.24 -9.65
C ILE A 937 24.14 -11.92 -10.02
N PHE A 938 23.02 -11.32 -9.60
CA PHE A 938 21.69 -11.81 -9.87
C PHE A 938 21.39 -11.86 -11.37
N GLY A 939 21.75 -10.81 -12.12
CA GLY A 939 21.58 -10.77 -13.58
C GLY A 939 22.40 -11.81 -14.36
N LYS A 940 23.35 -12.50 -13.72
CA LYS A 940 24.20 -13.55 -14.33
C LYS A 940 23.93 -14.94 -13.75
N GLN A 941 22.90 -15.09 -12.93
CA GLN A 941 22.52 -16.35 -12.31
C GLN A 941 22.13 -17.40 -13.38
N GLU A 942 22.60 -18.63 -13.19
CA GLU A 942 22.22 -19.81 -13.97
C GLU A 942 21.33 -20.75 -13.15
N LEU A 943 20.49 -21.55 -13.81
CA LEU A 943 19.64 -22.53 -13.16
C LEU A 943 20.53 -23.70 -12.72
N LYS A 944 20.40 -24.11 -11.46
CA LYS A 944 21.12 -25.27 -10.92
C LYS A 944 20.21 -26.49 -10.91
N GLU A 945 20.60 -27.52 -11.65
CA GLU A 945 19.92 -28.81 -11.63
C GLU A 945 20.14 -29.55 -10.29
N PRO A 946 19.14 -30.30 -9.80
CA PRO A 946 19.31 -31.14 -8.62
C PRO A 946 20.39 -32.22 -8.75
N ASP A 947 21.31 -32.29 -7.79
CA ASP A 947 22.29 -33.38 -7.66
C ASP A 947 21.70 -34.64 -7.05
N THR A 948 20.67 -34.48 -6.21
CA THR A 948 20.06 -35.57 -5.43
C THR A 948 18.60 -35.25 -5.19
N TYR A 949 17.74 -36.24 -5.39
CA TYR A 949 16.30 -36.08 -5.18
C TYR A 949 15.87 -36.67 -3.83
N ILE A 950 15.13 -35.88 -3.07
CA ILE A 950 14.40 -36.28 -1.87
C ILE A 950 12.99 -36.67 -2.28
N GLU A 951 12.56 -37.88 -1.92
CA GLU A 951 11.21 -38.34 -2.18
C GLU A 951 10.25 -37.76 -1.13
N ILE A 952 9.15 -37.17 -1.60
CA ILE A 952 8.08 -36.63 -0.75
C ILE A 952 6.75 -37.30 -1.08
N ASP A 953 5.83 -37.27 -0.12
CA ASP A 953 4.47 -37.72 -0.28
C ASP A 953 3.48 -36.68 0.30
N ARG A 954 2.69 -36.05 -0.59
CA ARG A 954 1.66 -35.06 -0.24
C ARG A 954 0.53 -35.62 0.63
N ASP A 955 0.25 -36.91 0.49
CA ASP A 955 -0.87 -37.58 1.14
C ASP A 955 -0.47 -38.22 2.46
N GLU A 956 0.81 -38.22 2.83
CA GLU A 956 1.29 -38.86 4.07
C GLU A 956 0.87 -38.10 5.34
N THR A 957 0.32 -36.89 5.20
CA THR A 957 0.00 -35.95 6.28
C THR A 957 -1.25 -35.15 5.92
N SER A 958 -2.09 -34.83 6.91
CA SER A 958 -3.22 -33.89 6.73
C SER A 958 -2.78 -32.43 6.65
N ARG A 959 -1.54 -32.13 7.10
CA ARG A 959 -1.02 -30.79 7.37
C ARG A 959 -0.49 -30.06 6.11
N GLY A 960 -0.63 -30.66 4.93
CA GLY A 960 -0.16 -30.08 3.67
C GLY A 960 1.35 -29.86 3.66
N ILE A 961 1.81 -28.80 2.98
CA ILE A 961 3.24 -28.55 2.73
C ILE A 961 4.08 -28.50 4.02
N ALA A 962 3.56 -27.92 5.10
CA ALA A 962 4.28 -27.89 6.37
C ALA A 962 4.48 -29.28 6.99
N GLY A 963 3.50 -30.17 6.85
CA GLY A 963 3.66 -31.57 7.25
C GLY A 963 4.66 -32.32 6.38
N ILE A 964 4.64 -32.08 5.07
CA ILE A 964 5.57 -32.70 4.12
C ILE A 964 7.00 -32.29 4.45
N TYR A 965 7.25 -30.98 4.59
CA TYR A 965 8.56 -30.46 4.94
C TYR A 965 9.06 -31.01 6.26
N GLU A 966 8.22 -31.05 7.30
CA GLU A 966 8.60 -31.58 8.61
C GLU A 966 9.13 -33.01 8.54
N LYS A 967 8.59 -33.85 7.65
CA LYS A 967 9.02 -35.24 7.47
C LYS A 967 10.37 -35.38 6.80
N VAL A 968 10.71 -34.48 5.87
CA VAL A 968 11.89 -34.64 5.00
C VAL A 968 12.98 -33.60 5.24
N LYS A 969 12.75 -32.59 6.09
CA LYS A 969 13.68 -31.47 6.29
C LYS A 969 15.10 -31.92 6.67
N ASP A 970 15.24 -32.94 7.50
CA ASP A 970 16.55 -33.39 7.98
C ASP A 970 17.36 -34.02 6.83
N ASP A 971 16.69 -34.77 5.95
CA ASP A 971 17.30 -35.35 4.75
C ASP A 971 17.64 -34.27 3.71
N PHE A 972 16.72 -33.33 3.50
CA PHE A 972 16.90 -32.19 2.61
C PHE A 972 18.12 -31.35 3.00
N TRP A 973 18.21 -30.95 4.28
CA TRP A 973 19.32 -30.13 4.77
C TRP A 973 20.62 -30.92 4.88
N ARG A 974 20.59 -32.22 5.14
CA ARG A 974 21.80 -33.06 5.07
C ARG A 974 22.39 -33.09 3.66
N VAL A 975 21.56 -33.14 2.62
CA VAL A 975 22.03 -33.04 1.23
C VAL A 975 22.61 -31.64 0.97
N TRP A 976 21.88 -30.60 1.36
CA TRP A 976 22.33 -29.21 1.23
C TRP A 976 23.70 -28.96 1.87
N ASP A 977 23.86 -29.33 3.14
CA ASP A 977 25.07 -29.12 3.93
C ASP A 977 26.28 -29.91 3.39
N SER A 978 26.03 -30.92 2.53
CA SER A 978 27.08 -31.64 1.80
C SER A 978 27.58 -30.91 0.54
N GLY A 979 27.06 -29.72 0.26
CA GLY A 979 27.40 -28.91 -0.92
C GLY A 979 26.67 -29.33 -2.20
N LYS A 980 25.57 -30.07 -2.07
CA LYS A 980 24.74 -30.58 -3.19
C LYS A 980 23.41 -29.83 -3.26
N VAL A 981 22.83 -29.77 -4.45
CA VAL A 981 21.50 -29.20 -4.71
C VAL A 981 20.43 -30.29 -4.51
N PRO A 982 19.57 -30.20 -3.47
CA PRO A 982 18.45 -31.12 -3.29
C PRO A 982 17.29 -30.75 -4.22
N GLY A 983 16.77 -31.73 -4.95
CA GLY A 983 15.50 -31.65 -5.67
C GLY A 983 14.41 -32.45 -4.96
N LEU A 984 13.15 -32.20 -5.30
CA LEU A 984 12.02 -32.98 -4.79
C LEU A 984 11.45 -33.88 -5.89
N LYS A 985 11.03 -35.07 -5.52
CA LYS A 985 10.32 -36.01 -6.39
C LYS A 985 9.20 -36.71 -5.62
N THR A 986 8.25 -37.31 -6.33
CA THR A 986 7.28 -38.27 -5.79
C THR A 986 7.48 -39.63 -6.44
N ALA A 987 6.73 -40.65 -6.01
CA ALA A 987 6.69 -41.94 -6.71
C ALA A 987 6.06 -41.86 -8.12
N GLY A 988 5.43 -40.73 -8.47
CA GLY A 988 4.93 -40.43 -9.80
C GLY A 988 5.96 -39.78 -10.74
N THR A 989 7.10 -39.31 -10.22
CA THR A 989 8.09 -38.57 -11.02
C THR A 989 8.70 -39.45 -12.09
N ASN A 990 8.76 -38.93 -13.34
CA ASN A 990 9.22 -39.66 -14.52
C ASN A 990 8.43 -40.96 -14.82
N SER A 991 7.23 -41.10 -14.26
CA SER A 991 6.32 -42.20 -14.58
C SER A 991 5.42 -41.88 -15.76
N THR A 992 4.82 -42.91 -16.33
CA THR A 992 3.86 -42.85 -17.43
C THR A 992 2.55 -43.48 -17.01
N SER A 993 1.49 -43.28 -17.80
CA SER A 993 0.21 -43.94 -17.61
C SER A 993 0.29 -45.48 -17.63
N ALA A 994 1.38 -46.06 -18.12
CA ALA A 994 1.66 -47.51 -18.08
C ALA A 994 2.33 -48.02 -16.80
N ASN A 995 3.11 -47.19 -16.10
CA ASN A 995 3.93 -47.67 -14.97
C ASN A 995 3.79 -46.87 -13.67
N CYS A 996 3.03 -45.76 -13.65
CA CYS A 996 2.79 -45.02 -12.42
C CYS A 996 2.15 -45.91 -11.34
N PRO A 997 2.44 -45.68 -10.04
CA PRO A 997 1.82 -46.45 -8.97
C PRO A 997 0.30 -46.35 -9.00
N LEU A 998 -0.38 -47.50 -8.88
CA LEU A 998 -1.84 -47.57 -8.88
C LEU A 998 -2.39 -47.41 -7.45
N ILE A 999 -2.20 -46.20 -6.90
CA ILE A 999 -2.66 -45.82 -5.56
C ILE A 999 -3.61 -44.62 -5.64
N ALA A 1000 -4.60 -44.60 -4.77
CA ALA A 1000 -5.58 -43.51 -4.69
C ALA A 1000 -5.12 -42.41 -3.73
N VAL A 1001 -5.77 -41.25 -3.84
CA VAL A 1001 -5.54 -40.09 -2.96
C VAL A 1001 -5.72 -40.49 -1.50
N GLY A 1002 -4.80 -40.05 -0.65
CA GLY A 1002 -4.75 -40.43 0.76
C GLY A 1002 -4.04 -41.77 1.03
N ASN A 1003 -3.31 -42.30 0.04
CA ASN A 1003 -2.55 -43.55 0.11
C ASN A 1003 -3.42 -44.79 0.37
N THR A 1004 -4.61 -44.83 -0.23
CA THR A 1004 -5.51 -45.98 -0.23
C THR A 1004 -5.35 -46.83 -1.49
N GLU A 1005 -5.79 -48.08 -1.43
CA GLU A 1005 -5.82 -48.98 -2.59
C GLU A 1005 -6.81 -48.46 -3.65
N TYR A 1006 -6.43 -48.50 -4.92
CA TYR A 1006 -7.36 -48.17 -6.00
C TYR A 1006 -8.44 -49.25 -6.17
N ARG A 1007 -9.71 -48.86 -6.04
CA ARG A 1007 -10.87 -49.77 -6.09
C ARG A 1007 -11.75 -49.57 -7.32
N GLY A 1008 -11.26 -48.85 -8.32
CA GLY A 1008 -11.97 -48.58 -9.57
C GLY A 1008 -12.82 -47.31 -9.55
N SER A 1009 -13.26 -46.85 -8.37
CA SER A 1009 -14.11 -45.67 -8.24
C SER A 1009 -13.41 -44.46 -7.65
N ASN A 1010 -12.43 -44.62 -6.76
CA ASN A 1010 -11.72 -43.56 -6.03
C ASN A 1010 -10.64 -42.86 -6.89
N PRO A 1011 -10.32 -41.57 -6.61
CA PRO A 1011 -9.41 -40.79 -7.43
C PRO A 1011 -7.97 -41.26 -7.29
N LEU A 1012 -7.30 -41.47 -8.42
CA LEU A 1012 -5.88 -41.84 -8.47
C LEU A 1012 -4.97 -40.66 -8.13
N LYS A 1013 -3.83 -40.95 -7.51
CA LYS A 1013 -2.91 -39.93 -7.03
C LYS A 1013 -2.09 -39.25 -8.13
N TYR A 1014 -1.60 -40.05 -9.09
CA TYR A 1014 -0.66 -39.63 -10.14
C TYR A 1014 -1.28 -39.56 -11.55
N LEU A 1015 -2.52 -40.02 -11.73
CA LEU A 1015 -3.30 -39.91 -12.96
C LEU A 1015 -4.57 -39.11 -12.69
N ASP A 1016 -4.69 -37.94 -13.31
CA ASP A 1016 -5.88 -37.11 -13.21
C ASP A 1016 -6.06 -36.26 -14.47
N SER A 1017 -7.31 -35.95 -14.79
CA SER A 1017 -7.69 -35.11 -15.92
C SER A 1017 -8.73 -34.07 -15.50
N PHE A 1018 -8.78 -32.98 -16.26
CA PHE A 1018 -9.80 -31.94 -16.13
C PHE A 1018 -10.39 -31.60 -17.49
N PHE A 1019 -11.71 -31.52 -17.59
CA PHE A 1019 -12.39 -31.10 -18.81
C PHE A 1019 -12.51 -29.58 -18.83
N ASP A 1020 -11.54 -28.93 -19.49
CA ASP A 1020 -11.51 -27.47 -19.62
C ASP A 1020 -12.69 -26.93 -20.42
N VAL A 1021 -13.07 -27.64 -21.49
CA VAL A 1021 -14.21 -27.27 -22.35
C VAL A 1021 -15.01 -28.53 -22.66
N VAL A 1022 -16.33 -28.42 -22.51
CA VAL A 1022 -17.28 -29.39 -23.05
C VAL A 1022 -18.36 -28.60 -23.77
N ARG A 1023 -18.45 -28.76 -25.09
CA ARG A 1023 -19.29 -27.90 -25.93
C ARG A 1023 -19.95 -28.66 -27.05
N ILE A 1024 -21.22 -28.38 -27.33
CA ILE A 1024 -21.88 -28.82 -28.56
C ILE A 1024 -21.64 -27.77 -29.65
N LYS A 1025 -21.00 -28.15 -30.75
CA LYS A 1025 -20.85 -27.35 -31.97
C LYS A 1025 -21.94 -27.75 -32.96
N LYS A 1026 -22.85 -26.84 -33.26
CA LYS A 1026 -23.96 -27.04 -34.21
C LYS A 1026 -23.48 -26.83 -35.65
N GLY A 1027 -24.19 -27.40 -36.62
CA GLY A 1027 -23.86 -27.30 -38.04
C GLY A 1027 -23.98 -25.88 -38.64
N ASN A 1028 -24.69 -24.98 -37.97
CA ASN A 1028 -24.80 -23.56 -38.33
C ASN A 1028 -23.62 -22.70 -37.80
N GLY A 1029 -22.66 -23.30 -37.11
CA GLY A 1029 -21.51 -22.61 -36.50
C GLY A 1029 -21.76 -22.09 -35.08
N GLU A 1030 -22.99 -22.16 -34.57
CA GLU A 1030 -23.27 -21.86 -33.16
C GLU A 1030 -22.70 -22.95 -32.25
N SER A 1031 -22.46 -22.59 -30.99
CA SER A 1031 -21.93 -23.53 -30.02
C SER A 1031 -22.45 -23.28 -28.62
N VAL A 1032 -22.72 -24.36 -27.87
CA VAL A 1032 -23.34 -24.31 -26.54
C VAL A 1032 -22.44 -25.03 -25.53
N ASP A 1033 -22.00 -24.31 -24.51
CA ASP A 1033 -21.25 -24.90 -23.39
C ASP A 1033 -22.16 -25.81 -22.55
N VAL A 1034 -21.60 -26.95 -22.13
CA VAL A 1034 -22.32 -27.95 -21.35
C VAL A 1034 -22.01 -27.76 -19.85
N GLU A 1035 -23.05 -27.73 -19.03
CA GLU A 1035 -22.91 -27.61 -17.57
C GLU A 1035 -22.01 -28.71 -16.95
N GLU A 1036 -21.48 -28.41 -15.76
CA GLU A 1036 -20.48 -29.23 -15.07
C GLU A 1036 -21.05 -30.55 -14.55
N TYR A 1037 -20.26 -31.63 -14.68
CA TYR A 1037 -20.57 -33.02 -14.32
C TYR A 1037 -21.78 -33.65 -15.03
N ASP A 1038 -22.98 -33.07 -14.93
CA ASP A 1038 -24.27 -33.63 -15.40
C ASP A 1038 -25.05 -32.63 -16.28
N GLY A 1039 -24.46 -32.22 -17.40
CA GLY A 1039 -25.06 -31.18 -18.25
C GLY A 1039 -26.23 -31.70 -19.09
N VAL A 1040 -27.33 -30.93 -19.11
CA VAL A 1040 -28.47 -31.17 -20.01
C VAL A 1040 -28.41 -30.19 -21.16
N VAL A 1041 -28.51 -30.68 -22.40
CA VAL A 1041 -28.60 -29.82 -23.58
C VAL A 1041 -29.84 -30.17 -24.40
N GLU A 1042 -30.64 -29.15 -24.69
CA GLU A 1042 -31.85 -29.29 -25.48
C GLU A 1042 -31.56 -28.87 -26.94
N LEU A 1043 -31.78 -29.80 -27.87
CA LEU A 1043 -31.59 -29.58 -29.30
C LEU A 1043 -32.87 -29.94 -30.05
N SER A 1044 -33.18 -29.20 -31.13
CA SER A 1044 -34.17 -29.66 -32.10
C SER A 1044 -33.59 -30.79 -32.97
N GLU A 1045 -34.46 -31.56 -33.63
CA GLU A 1045 -34.03 -32.65 -34.51
C GLU A 1045 -33.09 -32.14 -35.63
N GLN A 1046 -33.35 -30.94 -36.17
CA GLN A 1046 -32.54 -30.33 -37.20
C GLN A 1046 -31.16 -29.86 -36.68
N GLU A 1047 -31.10 -29.37 -35.45
CA GLU A 1047 -29.84 -29.01 -34.80
C GLU A 1047 -28.99 -30.26 -34.52
N LEU A 1048 -29.63 -31.36 -34.08
CA LEU A 1048 -28.97 -32.60 -33.72
C LEU A 1048 -28.23 -33.25 -34.89
N GLN A 1049 -28.85 -33.30 -36.09
CA GLN A 1049 -28.30 -33.96 -37.28
C GLN A 1049 -26.91 -33.48 -37.70
N ASN A 1050 -26.57 -32.21 -37.42
CA ASN A 1050 -25.30 -31.60 -37.83
C ASN A 1050 -24.47 -31.13 -36.64
N SER A 1051 -24.73 -31.64 -35.43
CA SER A 1051 -24.00 -31.26 -34.23
C SER A 1051 -22.86 -32.22 -33.91
N SER A 1052 -21.81 -31.70 -33.29
CA SER A 1052 -20.70 -32.47 -32.74
C SER A 1052 -20.39 -32.04 -31.32
N LEU A 1053 -19.87 -32.97 -30.52
CA LEU A 1053 -19.42 -32.75 -29.17
C LEU A 1053 -17.91 -32.50 -29.18
N PHE A 1054 -17.50 -31.35 -28.65
CA PHE A 1054 -16.13 -30.92 -28.55
C PHE A 1054 -15.67 -30.99 -27.10
N PHE A 1055 -14.49 -31.55 -26.89
CA PHE A 1055 -13.83 -31.61 -25.59
C PHE A 1055 -12.45 -30.96 -25.70
N GLU A 1056 -12.08 -30.25 -24.64
CA GLU A 1056 -10.70 -29.87 -24.35
C GLU A 1056 -10.37 -30.40 -22.95
N ILE A 1057 -9.29 -31.18 -22.84
CA ILE A 1057 -8.98 -31.98 -21.65
C ILE A 1057 -7.51 -31.81 -21.31
N THR A 1058 -7.21 -31.48 -20.05
CA THR A 1058 -5.84 -31.28 -19.57
C THR A 1058 -5.40 -32.39 -18.63
N ASN A 1059 -4.13 -32.80 -18.73
CA ASN A 1059 -3.49 -33.70 -17.79
C ASN A 1059 -3.09 -32.95 -16.51
N LEU A 1060 -3.74 -33.22 -15.40
CA LEU A 1060 -3.35 -32.68 -14.08
C LEU A 1060 -2.46 -33.64 -13.28
N GLY A 1061 -2.43 -34.92 -13.67
CA GLY A 1061 -1.57 -35.93 -13.07
C GLY A 1061 -0.09 -35.71 -13.41
N GLU A 1062 0.78 -36.23 -12.55
CA GLU A 1062 2.23 -36.18 -12.76
C GLU A 1062 2.68 -37.14 -13.87
N ALA A 1063 1.98 -38.25 -14.06
CA ALA A 1063 2.32 -39.26 -15.04
C ALA A 1063 2.10 -38.76 -16.48
N LEU A 1064 3.08 -39.01 -17.35
CA LEU A 1064 2.96 -38.78 -18.80
C LEU A 1064 1.87 -39.70 -19.38
N TRP A 1065 0.86 -39.14 -20.03
CA TRP A 1065 -0.12 -39.94 -20.76
C TRP A 1065 0.49 -40.44 -22.07
N LEU A 1066 0.43 -41.76 -22.28
CA LEU A 1066 0.97 -42.39 -23.49
C LEU A 1066 -0.07 -42.44 -24.60
N SER A 1067 0.34 -42.06 -25.80
CA SER A 1067 -0.42 -42.21 -27.03
C SER A 1067 -0.31 -43.61 -27.64
N SER A 1068 -1.23 -43.94 -28.54
CA SER A 1068 -1.20 -45.21 -29.30
C SER A 1068 -0.57 -45.07 -30.70
N SER A 1069 0.14 -43.97 -30.97
CA SER A 1069 0.69 -43.62 -32.29
C SER A 1069 1.78 -44.61 -32.71
N GLY A 1070 1.43 -45.66 -33.45
CA GLY A 1070 2.39 -46.65 -33.97
C GLY A 1070 2.00 -48.13 -33.89
N GLY A 1071 0.80 -48.48 -33.40
CA GLY A 1071 0.20 -49.81 -33.59
C GLY A 1071 -0.35 -50.48 -32.32
N GLY A 1072 -1.63 -50.88 -32.40
CA GLY A 1072 -2.38 -51.75 -31.46
C GLY A 1072 -2.69 -51.14 -30.08
N ASP A 1073 -3.75 -51.64 -29.43
CA ASP A 1073 -4.05 -51.33 -28.03
C ASP A 1073 -2.91 -51.84 -27.12
N LYS A 1074 -2.09 -50.93 -26.60
CA LYS A 1074 -1.02 -51.25 -25.64
C LYS A 1074 -1.46 -50.86 -24.23
N GLU A 1075 -1.15 -51.71 -23.27
CA GLU A 1075 -1.41 -51.43 -21.85
C GLU A 1075 -0.78 -50.09 -21.46
N GLY A 1076 -1.56 -49.24 -20.80
CA GLY A 1076 -1.15 -47.92 -20.38
C GLY A 1076 -1.40 -46.79 -21.38
N CYS A 1077 -1.74 -47.07 -22.65
CA CYS A 1077 -2.15 -46.03 -23.59
C CYS A 1077 -3.46 -45.37 -23.12
N VAL A 1078 -3.56 -44.05 -23.29
CA VAL A 1078 -4.71 -43.28 -22.80
C VAL A 1078 -5.76 -43.10 -23.89
N TYR A 1079 -7.02 -43.32 -23.53
CA TYR A 1079 -8.17 -43.18 -24.40
C TYR A 1079 -9.27 -42.33 -23.75
N LEU A 1080 -10.00 -41.58 -24.58
CA LEU A 1080 -11.30 -41.05 -24.24
C LEU A 1080 -12.34 -42.15 -24.44
N VAL A 1081 -13.02 -42.54 -23.36
CA VAL A 1081 -14.05 -43.59 -23.38
C VAL A 1081 -15.42 -42.95 -23.33
N LEU A 1082 -16.24 -43.29 -24.32
CA LEU A 1082 -17.63 -42.87 -24.44
C LEU A 1082 -18.53 -44.07 -24.19
N SER A 1083 -19.61 -43.85 -23.44
CA SER A 1083 -20.63 -44.88 -23.21
C SER A 1083 -22.04 -44.30 -23.17
N GLY A 1084 -23.04 -45.15 -23.43
CA GLY A 1084 -24.45 -44.77 -23.51
C GLY A 1084 -24.89 -44.60 -24.96
N LEU A 1085 -25.23 -43.38 -25.36
CA LEU A 1085 -25.69 -43.06 -26.72
C LEU A 1085 -24.62 -43.29 -27.79
N VAL A 1086 -23.36 -43.02 -27.44
CA VAL A 1086 -22.16 -43.33 -28.22
C VAL A 1086 -21.34 -44.31 -27.38
N ASN A 1087 -20.94 -45.43 -27.97
CA ASN A 1087 -20.03 -46.38 -27.32
C ASN A 1087 -18.79 -46.49 -28.19
N ASP A 1088 -17.74 -45.78 -27.77
CA ASP A 1088 -16.51 -45.67 -28.54
C ASP A 1088 -15.32 -45.46 -27.60
N ARG A 1089 -14.12 -45.74 -28.09
CA ARG A 1089 -12.85 -45.56 -27.38
C ARG A 1089 -11.87 -44.89 -28.33
N LEU A 1090 -11.59 -43.61 -28.10
CA LEU A 1090 -10.78 -42.79 -28.98
C LEU A 1090 -9.38 -42.59 -28.38
N PRO A 1091 -8.29 -42.96 -29.08
CA PRO A 1091 -6.94 -42.78 -28.57
C PRO A 1091 -6.52 -41.29 -28.58
N ILE A 1092 -5.60 -40.93 -27.69
CA ILE A 1092 -4.89 -39.65 -27.79
C ILE A 1092 -3.82 -39.71 -28.89
N ASN A 1093 -3.58 -38.58 -29.57
CA ASN A 1093 -2.74 -38.53 -30.79
C ASN A 1093 -1.23 -38.42 -30.52
N SER A 1094 -0.85 -37.96 -29.33
CA SER A 1094 0.55 -37.78 -28.90
C SER A 1094 0.64 -37.89 -27.39
N ASP A 1095 1.83 -38.11 -26.86
CA ASP A 1095 2.02 -38.17 -25.41
C ASP A 1095 1.74 -36.80 -24.77
N VAL A 1096 1.15 -36.80 -23.58
CA VAL A 1096 0.68 -35.58 -22.90
C VAL A 1096 1.28 -35.50 -21.51
N LYS A 1097 2.23 -34.58 -21.34
CA LYS A 1097 2.82 -34.24 -20.05
C LYS A 1097 1.82 -33.53 -19.15
N LYS A 1098 2.12 -33.42 -17.85
CA LYS A 1098 1.35 -32.61 -16.90
C LYS A 1098 1.19 -31.17 -17.44
N GLY A 1099 -0.01 -30.61 -17.33
CA GLY A 1099 -0.39 -29.31 -17.90
C GLY A 1099 -0.65 -29.33 -19.40
N GLY A 1100 -0.34 -30.43 -20.11
CA GLY A 1100 -0.65 -30.58 -21.52
C GLY A 1100 -2.13 -30.81 -21.78
N THR A 1101 -2.63 -30.23 -22.87
CA THR A 1101 -4.05 -30.26 -23.26
C THR A 1101 -4.25 -31.02 -24.57
N ILE A 1102 -5.34 -31.77 -24.66
CA ILE A 1102 -5.79 -32.47 -25.87
C ILE A 1102 -7.22 -32.09 -26.20
N SER A 1103 -7.61 -32.25 -27.47
CA SER A 1103 -8.96 -31.96 -27.92
C SER A 1103 -9.57 -33.11 -28.71
N PHE A 1104 -10.87 -33.34 -28.53
CA PHE A 1104 -11.66 -34.29 -29.32
C PHE A 1104 -12.86 -33.60 -29.95
N THR A 1105 -13.24 -34.04 -31.15
CA THR A 1105 -14.52 -33.66 -31.78
C THR A 1105 -15.22 -34.93 -32.22
N ILE A 1106 -16.45 -35.13 -31.75
CA ILE A 1106 -17.21 -36.37 -31.92
C ILE A 1106 -18.57 -36.03 -32.53
N PRO A 1107 -18.95 -36.58 -33.70
CA PRO A 1107 -20.27 -36.35 -34.26
C PRO A 1107 -21.36 -36.88 -33.31
N LEU A 1108 -22.45 -36.12 -33.12
CA LEU A 1108 -23.58 -36.59 -32.35
C LEU A 1108 -24.43 -37.57 -33.19
N PRO A 1109 -24.86 -38.71 -32.63
CA PRO A 1109 -25.80 -39.57 -33.31
C PRO A 1109 -27.17 -38.88 -33.39
N ASN A 1110 -27.91 -39.12 -34.46
CA ASN A 1110 -29.24 -38.52 -34.70
C ASN A 1110 -30.34 -39.17 -33.81
N ARG A 1111 -30.16 -39.12 -32.49
CA ARG A 1111 -31.10 -39.58 -31.46
C ARG A 1111 -30.79 -38.90 -30.12
N TYR A 1112 -31.80 -38.74 -29.28
CA TYR A 1112 -31.67 -38.19 -27.92
C TYR A 1112 -31.20 -39.26 -26.92
N GLY A 1113 -30.53 -38.83 -25.84
CA GLY A 1113 -30.08 -39.70 -24.76
C GLY A 1113 -28.80 -39.22 -24.08
N GLN A 1114 -28.26 -40.05 -23.20
CA GLN A 1114 -27.12 -39.72 -22.35
C GLN A 1114 -25.80 -40.23 -22.93
N ILE A 1115 -24.77 -39.39 -22.91
CA ILE A 1115 -23.38 -39.74 -23.22
C ILE A 1115 -22.56 -39.57 -21.94
N ASN A 1116 -21.90 -40.65 -21.51
CA ASN A 1116 -20.96 -40.63 -20.42
C ASN A 1116 -19.54 -40.67 -20.96
N VAL A 1117 -18.66 -39.86 -20.38
CA VAL A 1117 -17.30 -39.61 -20.86
C VAL A 1117 -16.32 -39.72 -19.70
N CYS A 1118 -15.24 -40.46 -19.88
CA CYS A 1118 -14.13 -40.54 -18.94
C CYS A 1118 -12.83 -40.89 -19.65
N LEU A 1119 -11.71 -40.73 -18.95
CA LEU A 1119 -10.40 -41.15 -19.46
C LEU A 1119 -10.05 -42.53 -18.91
N GLU A 1120 -9.38 -43.32 -19.75
CA GLU A 1120 -8.92 -44.66 -19.39
C GLU A 1120 -7.46 -44.83 -19.78
N SER A 1121 -6.65 -45.29 -18.83
CA SER A 1121 -5.35 -45.91 -19.10
C SER A 1121 -5.63 -47.39 -19.38
N TYR A 1122 -5.51 -47.77 -20.66
CA TYR A 1122 -5.98 -49.05 -21.17
C TYR A 1122 -5.35 -50.23 -20.41
N GLY A 1123 -6.19 -51.17 -19.97
CA GLY A 1123 -5.76 -52.33 -19.18
C GLY A 1123 -5.41 -52.03 -17.72
N ARG A 1124 -5.42 -50.76 -17.29
CA ARG A 1124 -5.03 -50.35 -15.93
C ARG A 1124 -6.15 -49.73 -15.12
N ALA A 1125 -6.67 -48.57 -15.54
CA ALA A 1125 -7.62 -47.81 -14.73
C ALA A 1125 -8.40 -46.74 -15.51
N ARG A 1126 -9.64 -46.48 -15.09
CA ARG A 1126 -10.34 -45.24 -15.42
C ARG A 1126 -9.98 -44.16 -14.42
N PHE A 1127 -9.74 -42.95 -14.89
CA PHE A 1127 -9.22 -41.87 -14.05
C PHE A 1127 -9.81 -40.53 -14.46
N GLY A 1128 -9.54 -39.51 -13.65
CA GLY A 1128 -9.94 -38.15 -13.97
C GLY A 1128 -11.37 -37.79 -13.60
N GLU A 1129 -11.76 -36.59 -14.04
CA GLU A 1129 -13.15 -36.15 -14.03
C GLU A 1129 -14.01 -37.04 -14.95
N LYS A 1130 -15.27 -37.25 -14.56
CA LYS A 1130 -16.27 -37.95 -15.37
C LYS A 1130 -17.33 -36.95 -15.81
N ARG A 1131 -17.76 -37.00 -17.08
CA ARG A 1131 -18.85 -36.17 -17.59
C ARG A 1131 -20.03 -37.03 -18.02
N SER A 1132 -21.22 -36.55 -17.73
CA SER A 1132 -22.50 -37.11 -18.12
C SER A 1132 -23.27 -36.00 -18.83
N ILE A 1133 -23.67 -36.26 -20.07
CA ILE A 1133 -24.23 -35.25 -20.97
C ILE A 1133 -25.55 -35.80 -21.49
N LEU A 1134 -26.66 -35.19 -21.08
CA LEU A 1134 -27.99 -35.62 -21.45
C LEU A 1134 -28.53 -34.72 -22.57
N ILE A 1135 -28.64 -35.29 -23.78
CA ILE A 1135 -29.20 -34.61 -24.94
C ILE A 1135 -30.71 -34.88 -24.97
N LYS A 1136 -31.52 -33.83 -24.89
CA LYS A 1136 -32.99 -33.89 -24.92
C LYS A 1136 -33.55 -33.16 -26.13
N GLU A 1137 -34.77 -33.53 -26.49
CA GLU A 1137 -35.57 -32.79 -27.47
C GLU A 1137 -35.97 -31.44 -26.90
N ARG A 1138 -35.74 -30.37 -27.67
CA ARG A 1138 -36.26 -29.04 -27.34
C ARG A 1138 -37.75 -28.98 -27.68
N ILE A 1139 -38.58 -28.91 -26.64
CA ILE A 1139 -40.03 -28.77 -26.80
C ILE A 1139 -40.31 -27.28 -27.00
N ASN A 1140 -40.75 -26.88 -28.18
CA ASN A 1140 -41.19 -25.49 -28.42
C ASN A 1140 -42.50 -25.24 -27.65
N GLU A 1141 -42.53 -24.21 -26.80
CA GLU A 1141 -43.79 -23.62 -26.30
C GLU A 1141 -44.41 -22.67 -27.33
#